data_AF-A0A3A9EYK7-F1
#
_entry.id   AF-A0A3A9EYK7-F1
#
_cell.length_a   1.000
_cell.length_b   1.000
_cell.length_c   1.000
_cell.angle_alpha   90.00
_cell.angle_beta   90.00
_cell.angle_gamma   90.00
#
_symmetry.space_group_name_H-M   'P 1'
#
loop_
_entity.id
_entity.type
_entity.pdbx_description
1 polymer ?
#
loop_
_entity_poly.entity_id
_entity_poly.type
_entity_poly.pdbx_seq_one_letter_code
_entity_poly.pdbx_strand_id
1 'polypeptide(L)'
;MKKSVLITYACDSDLQNIRVQCFIDQLHKNGFTVYYDKNMHFCRQSHSFIEFDLGKYDHVLMICTPQYKVMVEKQVECREGGAFDEFLQNLDFTNKFVPILLEGSPSISFPKWVKETKWINLSDPNCKDLEYKKLIKHLKSTSYSTVTQVAIESKIIKIILSVFMCGLAFYILPITIHQFRITIVLGLLSIFVAFLSLIALAINHFKRQAWLAKLWALVVFCTSFLGGFVSFNAIEIPIPSIIPGSAGVVRERPETIKISAEEGLEIYYTLDGSDPKNERQASNLSDMAGSVNVTISQSTNVSARAKFMLFWSDMAKDTYTFVKPAINEVESPYSDDFLDVKSYEENSGEYILWDNKYIFRKYSLDSFTDGCFRWGYALESNEKKICCMYSDGTTEELFSDNGYGPLYFANDKLFMNKYVNNIPHVYSVDIRTKETVEYSEGEIIGMDNNQNFIIFKRNQMVYAIDVHSQSIVMEQEATGGIIGIRNNNMYYATCEKREDGSLEEKYVLELKKLSFDTYTETNLATLPHAFSADVFVSMPCIETAQFQGNDIFLAYGTRGGTLHYYTGYIVRFELLSCEIETMVAHSSNSDFLITNTENQPFLYYFTEQENVSRMNISTRVVDHPSIGTLADNDVFEDESGLCFYGKNNVKYTLIGVSDYEKYGYEKGNINQYADGSNFSISEINEFADKIFFRLDIGYHDPTQDVGWRPYYVRSKTQFYYKEIYSGMNTLIYEVD
;
A
#
# COMPACT_ATOMS: atom_id res chain seq x y z
N MET A 1 41.25 -6.02 2.47
CA MET A 1 39.98 -5.34 2.16
C MET A 1 40.20 -4.46 0.94
N LYS A 2 39.31 -4.49 -0.06
CA LYS A 2 39.33 -3.51 -1.16
C LYS A 2 38.85 -2.18 -0.58
N LYS A 3 39.56 -1.09 -0.84
CA LYS A 3 39.17 0.24 -0.36
C LYS A 3 37.94 0.73 -1.11
N SER A 4 36.98 1.32 -0.40
CA SER A 4 35.75 1.89 -0.94
C SER A 4 35.95 3.37 -1.29
N VAL A 5 35.52 3.74 -2.49
CA VAL A 5 35.68 5.10 -3.01
C VAL A 5 34.34 5.59 -3.52
N LEU A 6 33.88 6.74 -3.03
CA LEU A 6 32.71 7.44 -3.55
C LEU A 6 33.16 8.49 -4.57
N ILE A 7 32.46 8.63 -5.69
CA ILE A 7 32.71 9.67 -6.69
C ILE A 7 31.52 10.63 -6.76
N THR A 8 31.79 11.92 -6.54
CA THR A 8 30.82 13.00 -6.71
C THR A 8 31.18 13.82 -7.94
N TYR A 9 30.21 14.05 -8.82
CA TYR A 9 30.43 14.77 -10.08
C TYR A 9 29.12 15.43 -10.55
N ALA A 10 29.22 16.33 -11.53
CA ALA A 10 28.08 16.96 -12.18
C ALA A 10 27.74 16.24 -13.49
N CYS A 11 26.48 15.84 -13.66
CA CYS A 11 26.02 15.11 -14.85
C CYS A 11 25.51 16.08 -15.91
N ASP A 12 26.44 16.75 -16.62
CA ASP A 12 26.08 17.90 -17.47
C ASP A 12 26.25 17.66 -18.98
N SER A 13 27.05 16.67 -19.40
CA SER A 13 27.22 16.34 -20.83
C SER A 13 27.63 14.88 -21.07
N ASP A 14 27.21 14.31 -22.20
CA ASP A 14 27.55 12.94 -22.59
C ASP A 14 29.07 12.72 -22.65
N LEU A 15 29.83 13.71 -23.13
CA LEU A 15 31.29 13.65 -23.19
C LEU A 15 31.93 13.59 -21.80
N GLN A 16 31.39 14.34 -20.83
CA GLN A 16 31.85 14.31 -19.45
C GLN A 16 31.50 12.98 -18.77
N ASN A 17 30.30 12.46 -19.02
CA ASN A 17 29.85 11.17 -18.51
C ASN A 17 30.75 10.02 -19.01
N ILE A 18 31.15 10.05 -20.28
CA ILE A 18 32.12 9.09 -20.84
C ILE A 18 33.49 9.21 -20.17
N ARG A 19 33.95 10.44 -19.88
CA ARG A 19 35.23 10.67 -19.19
C ARG A 19 35.21 10.18 -17.75
N VAL A 20 34.12 10.41 -17.02
CA VAL A 20 33.92 9.92 -15.65
C VAL A 20 33.82 8.39 -15.64
N GLN A 21 33.10 7.79 -16.59
CA GLN A 21 33.02 6.32 -16.71
C GLN A 21 34.39 5.69 -17.00
N CYS A 22 35.17 6.25 -17.94
CA CYS A 22 36.55 5.81 -18.18
C CYS A 22 37.42 5.89 -16.92
N PHE A 23 37.23 6.92 -16.10
CA PHE A 23 37.96 7.10 -14.84
C PHE A 23 37.55 6.08 -13.77
N ILE A 24 36.25 5.77 -13.66
CA ILE A 24 35.71 4.71 -12.80
C ILE A 24 36.32 3.35 -13.17
N ASP A 25 36.33 3.02 -14.46
CA ASP A 25 36.86 1.74 -14.96
C ASP A 25 38.35 1.59 -14.62
N GLN A 26 39.12 2.69 -14.69
CA GLN A 26 40.52 2.70 -14.28
C GLN A 26 40.69 2.44 -12.78
N LEU A 27 39.83 3.01 -11.92
CA LEU A 27 39.86 2.77 -10.47
C LEU A 27 39.49 1.32 -10.13
N HIS A 28 38.49 0.74 -10.80
CA HIS A 28 38.15 -0.68 -10.65
C HIS A 28 39.31 -1.60 -11.04
N LYS A 29 39.99 -1.31 -12.16
CA LYS A 29 41.20 -2.04 -12.59
C LYS A 29 42.33 -1.96 -11.55
N ASN A 30 42.40 -0.88 -10.77
CA ASN A 30 43.38 -0.70 -9.70
C ASN A 30 42.96 -1.29 -8.34
N GLY A 31 41.82 -2.01 -8.29
CA GLY A 31 41.39 -2.80 -7.13
C GLY A 31 40.50 -2.07 -6.13
N PHE A 32 39.95 -0.92 -6.49
CA PHE A 32 39.01 -0.16 -5.65
C PHE A 32 37.55 -0.58 -5.89
N THR A 33 36.74 -0.50 -4.84
CA THR A 33 35.28 -0.62 -4.94
C THR A 33 34.73 0.80 -5.10
N VAL A 34 34.21 1.12 -6.28
CA VAL A 34 33.77 2.48 -6.63
C VAL A 34 32.25 2.58 -6.53
N TYR A 35 31.77 3.65 -5.92
CA TYR A 35 30.34 4.00 -5.79
C TYR A 35 30.09 5.34 -6.48
N TYR A 36 29.04 5.41 -7.29
CA TYR A 36 28.63 6.60 -8.05
C TYR A 36 27.12 6.55 -8.35
N ASP A 37 26.58 7.58 -9.02
CA ASP A 37 25.14 7.79 -9.28
C ASP A 37 24.39 6.59 -9.86
N LYS A 38 24.99 5.80 -10.76
CA LYS A 38 24.35 4.60 -11.34
C LYS A 38 24.21 3.43 -10.35
N ASN A 39 24.81 3.51 -9.17
CA ASN A 39 24.60 2.55 -8.08
C ASN A 39 23.39 2.91 -7.19
N MET A 40 22.61 3.93 -7.53
CA MET A 40 21.41 4.33 -6.79
C MET A 40 20.21 3.46 -7.15
N HIS A 41 19.45 3.01 -6.14
CA HIS A 41 18.11 2.48 -6.32
C HIS A 41 17.13 3.63 -6.60
N PHE A 42 16.12 3.38 -7.45
CA PHE A 42 15.03 4.33 -7.68
C PHE A 42 14.34 4.69 -6.34
N CYS A 43 13.89 5.96 -6.22
CA CYS A 43 13.17 6.56 -5.07
C CYS A 43 13.96 7.20 -3.91
N ARG A 44 15.29 7.43 -3.98
CA ARG A 44 15.94 8.41 -3.08
C ARG A 44 16.19 9.73 -3.79
N GLN A 45 15.73 10.84 -3.21
CA GLN A 45 16.10 12.18 -3.67
C GLN A 45 17.62 12.29 -3.70
N SER A 46 18.20 12.61 -4.86
CA SER A 46 19.66 12.71 -5.11
C SER A 46 20.40 13.60 -4.10
N HIS A 47 19.69 14.55 -3.49
CA HIS A 47 20.20 15.50 -2.51
C HIS A 47 20.46 14.90 -1.12
N SER A 48 19.83 13.77 -0.78
CA SER A 48 19.96 13.11 0.54
C SER A 48 21.19 12.18 0.65
N PHE A 49 21.79 11.80 -0.48
CA PHE A 49 22.86 10.81 -0.53
C PHE A 49 24.23 11.33 -0.05
N ILE A 50 24.50 12.63 -0.28
CA ILE A 50 25.76 13.25 0.15
C ILE A 50 25.72 13.56 1.65
N GLU A 51 24.55 13.73 2.27
CA GLU A 51 24.46 14.20 3.66
C GLU A 51 24.37 13.08 4.71
N PHE A 52 23.97 11.85 4.36
CA PHE A 52 23.73 10.79 5.35
C PHE A 52 24.67 9.57 5.32
N ASP A 53 25.56 9.42 4.33
CA ASP A 53 26.31 8.15 4.15
C ASP A 53 27.83 8.30 3.90
N LEU A 54 28.40 9.50 4.02
CA LEU A 54 29.83 9.74 3.74
C LEU A 54 30.77 9.00 4.69
N GLY A 55 30.31 8.61 5.88
CA GLY A 55 31.08 7.83 6.87
C GLY A 55 31.54 6.47 6.37
N LYS A 56 30.80 5.86 5.43
CA LYS A 56 30.97 4.48 4.94
C LYS A 56 32.13 4.28 3.96
N TYR A 57 32.60 5.37 3.35
CA TYR A 57 33.61 5.31 2.29
C TYR A 57 34.99 5.69 2.82
N ASP A 58 36.03 4.97 2.38
CA ASP A 58 37.42 5.26 2.75
C ASP A 58 37.88 6.59 2.16
N HIS A 59 37.45 6.89 0.93
CA HIS A 59 37.75 8.14 0.24
C HIS A 59 36.55 8.67 -0.55
N VAL A 60 36.46 9.98 -0.69
CA VAL A 60 35.46 10.70 -1.50
C VAL A 60 36.21 11.52 -2.55
N LEU A 61 36.06 11.16 -3.82
CA LEU A 61 36.68 11.84 -4.95
C LEU A 61 35.69 12.84 -5.54
N MET A 62 36.07 14.12 -5.52
CA MET A 62 35.26 15.20 -6.08
C MET A 62 35.75 15.53 -7.48
N ILE A 63 34.95 15.22 -8.49
CA ILE A 63 35.27 15.53 -9.89
C ILE A 63 34.88 16.97 -10.17
N CYS A 64 35.86 17.85 -10.10
CA CYS A 64 35.66 19.29 -10.22
C CYS A 64 35.77 19.75 -11.68
N THR A 65 34.70 20.42 -12.11
CA THR A 65 34.54 21.12 -13.39
C THR A 65 33.90 22.50 -13.11
N PRO A 66 33.90 23.44 -14.08
CA PRO A 66 33.25 24.74 -13.89
C PRO A 66 31.77 24.63 -13.47
N GLN A 67 31.05 23.67 -14.01
CA GLN A 67 29.64 23.42 -13.73
C GLN A 67 29.44 22.76 -12.36
N TYR A 68 30.32 21.83 -11.95
CA TYR A 68 30.31 21.26 -10.60
C TYR A 68 30.39 22.35 -9.53
N LYS A 69 31.23 23.37 -9.75
CA LYS A 69 31.33 24.53 -8.86
C LYS A 69 30.00 25.28 -8.79
N VAL A 70 29.38 25.61 -9.92
CA VAL A 70 28.11 26.35 -9.97
C VAL A 70 26.99 25.59 -9.26
N MET A 71 26.89 24.28 -9.48
CA MET A 71 25.88 23.43 -8.84
C MET A 71 26.02 23.43 -7.31
N VAL A 72 27.24 23.21 -6.81
CA VAL A 72 27.50 23.12 -5.37
C VAL A 72 27.37 24.49 -4.70
N GLU A 73 27.82 25.58 -5.34
CA GLU A 73 27.70 26.93 -4.77
C GLU A 73 26.25 27.43 -4.77
N LYS A 74 25.42 27.10 -5.79
CA LYS A 74 23.98 27.39 -5.76
C LYS A 74 23.24 26.65 -4.65
N GLN A 75 23.61 25.40 -4.37
CA GLN A 75 23.01 24.63 -3.26
C GLN A 75 23.32 25.21 -1.88
N VAL A 76 24.48 25.85 -1.71
CA VAL A 76 24.84 26.59 -0.49
C VAL A 76 23.99 27.85 -0.34
N GLU A 77 23.74 28.58 -1.45
CA GLU A 77 22.97 29.84 -1.43
C GLU A 77 21.45 29.65 -1.24
N CYS A 78 20.89 28.50 -1.62
CA CYS A 78 19.44 28.23 -1.54
C CYS A 78 18.94 27.68 -0.19
N ARG A 79 19.81 27.42 0.80
CA ARG A 79 19.43 26.87 2.11
C ARG A 79 19.58 27.91 3.21
N GLU A 80 18.47 28.42 3.73
CA GLU A 80 18.47 29.28 4.92
C GLU A 80 18.80 28.44 6.18
N GLY A 81 19.92 28.75 6.81
CA GLY A 81 20.37 28.12 8.06
C GLY A 81 21.79 27.57 7.95
N GLY A 82 22.75 28.22 8.61
CA GLY A 82 24.20 27.99 8.51
C GLY A 82 24.75 26.59 8.87
N ALA A 83 23.92 25.56 8.98
CA ALA A 83 24.33 24.19 9.27
C ALA A 83 25.14 23.55 8.13
N PHE A 84 24.87 23.91 6.86
CA PHE A 84 25.64 23.38 5.73
C PHE A 84 27.04 24.01 5.62
N ASP A 85 27.18 25.30 5.94
CA ASP A 85 28.48 25.98 6.03
C ASP A 85 29.34 25.40 7.18
N GLU A 86 28.73 25.06 8.32
CA GLU A 86 29.41 24.40 9.43
C GLU A 86 29.83 22.95 9.09
N PHE A 87 29.01 22.22 8.33
CA PHE A 87 29.36 20.90 7.80
C PHE A 87 30.56 20.97 6.83
N LEU A 88 30.55 21.91 5.89
CA LEU A 88 31.62 22.10 4.91
C LEU A 88 32.95 22.54 5.54
N GLN A 89 32.90 23.36 6.61
CA GLN A 89 34.08 23.78 7.37
C GLN A 89 34.71 22.64 8.19
N ASN A 90 33.94 21.60 8.51
CA ASN A 90 34.37 20.44 9.29
C ASN A 90 34.79 19.23 8.43
N LEU A 91 34.81 19.34 7.10
CA LEU A 91 35.24 18.25 6.21
C LEU A 91 36.76 18.01 6.28
N ASP A 92 37.17 16.77 6.51
CA ASP A 92 38.59 16.38 6.51
C ASP A 92 39.17 16.26 5.09
N PHE A 93 39.63 17.38 4.55
CA PHE A 93 40.34 17.46 3.27
C PHE A 93 41.78 16.93 3.29
N THR A 94 42.31 16.51 4.45
CA THR A 94 43.69 16.04 4.51
C THR A 94 43.84 14.58 4.09
N ASN A 95 42.78 13.78 4.19
CA ASN A 95 42.85 12.33 3.92
C ASN A 95 41.60 11.70 3.28
N LYS A 96 40.40 12.24 3.51
CA LYS A 96 39.15 11.62 3.06
C LYS A 96 38.60 12.24 1.78
N PHE A 97 38.56 13.56 1.69
CA PHE A 97 38.08 14.28 0.52
C PHE A 97 39.23 14.64 -0.42
N VAL A 98 39.19 14.16 -1.66
CA VAL A 98 40.25 14.37 -2.66
C VAL A 98 39.66 15.09 -3.88
N PRO A 99 39.95 16.39 -4.05
CA PRO A 99 39.52 17.13 -5.23
C PRO A 99 40.33 16.73 -6.46
N ILE A 100 39.63 16.50 -7.57
CA ILE A 100 40.19 16.12 -8.86
C ILE A 100 39.75 17.12 -9.90
N LEU A 101 40.70 17.85 -10.49
CA LEU A 101 40.43 18.74 -11.61
C LEU A 101 40.35 17.91 -12.89
N LEU A 102 39.16 17.79 -13.47
CA LEU A 102 38.95 17.06 -14.73
C LEU A 102 38.85 18.00 -15.93
N GLU A 103 38.36 19.23 -15.72
CA GLU A 103 38.20 20.25 -16.75
C GLU A 103 38.33 21.66 -16.16
N GLY A 104 38.80 22.61 -16.97
CA GLY A 104 38.97 24.01 -16.55
C GLY A 104 40.23 24.25 -15.73
N SER A 105 40.25 25.37 -14.99
CA SER A 105 41.32 25.73 -14.06
C SER A 105 40.83 25.67 -12.61
N PRO A 106 41.72 25.58 -11.61
CA PRO A 106 41.34 25.56 -10.20
C PRO A 106 40.46 26.75 -9.78
N SER A 107 40.70 27.94 -10.31
CA SER A 107 39.96 29.16 -9.93
C SER A 107 38.48 29.13 -10.36
N ILE A 108 38.16 28.46 -11.47
CA ILE A 108 36.81 28.39 -12.03
C ILE A 108 36.09 27.08 -11.72
N SER A 109 36.82 26.02 -11.32
CA SER A 109 36.25 24.66 -11.18
C SER A 109 36.18 24.18 -9.73
N PHE A 110 36.93 24.80 -8.82
CA PHE A 110 36.85 24.49 -7.39
C PHE A 110 35.89 25.45 -6.67
N PRO A 111 34.97 24.92 -5.84
CA PRO A 111 34.21 25.74 -4.89
C PRO A 111 35.13 26.57 -4.00
N LYS A 112 34.65 27.74 -3.55
CA LYS A 112 35.43 28.69 -2.73
C LYS A 112 36.15 28.03 -1.53
N TRP A 113 35.55 27.02 -0.92
CA TRP A 113 36.06 26.30 0.26
C TRP A 113 37.11 25.21 -0.05
N VAL A 114 37.29 24.81 -1.31
CA VAL A 114 38.30 23.79 -1.71
C VAL A 114 39.68 24.42 -1.98
N LYS A 115 39.77 25.75 -2.02
CA LYS A 115 40.87 26.51 -2.64
C LYS A 115 42.26 26.32 -1.99
N GLU A 116 42.33 25.85 -0.74
CA GLU A 116 43.59 25.66 0.01
C GLU A 116 43.98 24.18 0.19
N THR A 117 43.27 23.25 -0.46
CA THR A 117 43.47 21.81 -0.31
C THR A 117 44.44 21.25 -1.37
N LYS A 118 45.07 20.10 -1.10
CA LYS A 118 45.85 19.38 -2.12
C LYS A 118 44.90 18.67 -3.07
N TRP A 119 45.10 18.87 -4.37
CA TRP A 119 44.24 18.33 -5.43
C TRP A 119 45.06 17.61 -6.51
N ILE A 120 44.39 16.80 -7.33
CA ILE A 120 44.99 16.06 -8.44
C ILE A 120 44.57 16.69 -9.76
N ASN A 121 45.52 16.92 -10.66
CA ASN A 121 45.24 17.46 -11.98
C ASN A 121 45.11 16.35 -13.04
N LEU A 122 43.89 16.06 -13.50
CA LEU A 122 43.65 15.15 -14.61
C LEU A 122 43.18 15.85 -15.89
N SER A 123 43.13 17.19 -15.90
CA SER A 123 42.66 17.97 -17.05
C SER A 123 43.75 18.19 -18.11
N ASP A 124 45.03 18.18 -17.73
CA ASP A 124 46.16 18.32 -18.65
C ASP A 124 46.66 16.93 -19.16
N PRO A 125 46.53 16.64 -20.47
CA PRO A 125 46.96 15.37 -21.04
C PRO A 125 48.45 15.06 -20.84
N ASN A 126 49.32 16.07 -20.71
CA ASN A 126 50.77 15.88 -20.63
C ASN A 126 51.24 15.37 -19.26
N CYS A 127 50.47 15.60 -18.21
CA CYS A 127 50.80 15.17 -16.85
C CYS A 127 49.80 14.19 -16.24
N LYS A 128 48.71 13.87 -16.96
CA LYS A 128 47.61 12.99 -16.53
C LYS A 128 48.07 11.66 -15.94
N ASP A 129 48.99 10.94 -16.59
CA ASP A 129 49.45 9.62 -16.11
C ASP A 129 50.29 9.72 -14.82
N LEU A 130 51.07 10.80 -14.68
CA LEU A 130 51.87 11.04 -13.48
C LEU A 130 50.97 11.42 -12.30
N GLU A 131 50.01 12.30 -12.54
CA GLU A 131 49.02 12.74 -11.55
C GLU A 131 48.09 11.59 -11.13
N TYR A 132 47.68 10.74 -12.07
CA TYR A 132 46.92 9.53 -11.76
C TYR A 132 47.71 8.57 -10.86
N LYS A 133 49.01 8.36 -11.12
CA LYS A 133 49.87 7.54 -10.23
C LYS A 133 49.99 8.15 -8.83
N LYS A 134 50.04 9.48 -8.71
CA LYS A 134 50.03 10.17 -7.41
C LYS A 134 48.72 9.93 -6.66
N LEU A 135 47.58 10.00 -7.36
CA LEU A 135 46.27 9.69 -6.80
C LEU A 135 46.23 8.25 -6.26
N ILE A 136 46.62 7.25 -7.06
CA ILE A 136 46.61 5.85 -6.62
C ILE A 136 47.54 5.63 -5.42
N LYS A 137 48.71 6.28 -5.39
CA LYS A 137 49.62 6.22 -4.24
C LYS A 137 48.97 6.83 -3.00
N HIS A 138 48.34 8.00 -3.13
CA HIS A 138 47.64 8.67 -2.03
C HIS A 138 46.53 7.79 -1.45
N LEU A 139 45.64 7.28 -2.31
CA LEU A 139 44.55 6.38 -1.92
C LEU A 139 45.04 5.07 -1.28
N LYS A 140 46.30 4.65 -1.52
CA LYS A 140 46.92 3.49 -0.86
C LYS A 140 47.69 3.84 0.42
N SER A 141 48.21 5.07 0.54
CA SER A 141 49.20 5.46 1.57
C SER A 141 48.65 5.92 2.92
N THR A 142 47.34 6.09 3.09
CA THR A 142 46.71 6.61 4.33
C THR A 142 46.68 5.59 5.46
N SER A 143 47.86 5.19 5.90
CA SER A 143 48.13 4.54 7.18
C SER A 143 49.41 5.20 7.70
N TYR A 144 49.37 5.68 8.95
CA TYR A 144 50.47 6.03 9.87
C TYR A 144 50.56 7.47 10.39
N SER A 145 50.48 7.58 11.71
CA SER A 145 51.27 8.48 12.57
C SER A 145 51.61 7.66 13.84
N THR A 146 52.79 7.69 14.46
CA THR A 146 53.81 8.74 14.66
C THR A 146 55.22 8.14 14.80
N VAL A 147 56.24 8.93 14.46
CA VAL A 147 57.68 8.64 14.64
C VAL A 147 58.17 9.20 15.98
N THR A 148 58.95 8.44 16.75
CA THR A 148 60.17 8.97 17.40
C THR A 148 61.12 7.85 17.80
N GLN A 149 62.37 8.00 17.36
CA GLN A 149 63.48 7.07 17.53
C GLN A 149 64.21 7.39 18.84
N VAL A 150 64.07 6.57 19.89
CA VAL A 150 64.95 6.58 21.08
C VAL A 150 65.12 5.15 21.62
N ALA A 151 66.39 4.73 21.67
CA ALA A 151 66.98 3.66 22.49
C ALA A 151 66.20 2.33 22.63
N ILE A 152 66.55 1.40 21.75
CA ILE A 152 66.12 0.01 21.74
C ILE A 152 66.90 -0.74 22.83
N GLU A 153 66.23 -1.07 23.93
CA GLU A 153 66.08 -2.43 24.48
C GLU A 153 65.30 -2.35 25.82
N SER A 154 64.20 -3.10 25.92
CA SER A 154 63.24 -3.23 27.06
C SER A 154 61.96 -2.36 27.10
N LYS A 155 61.82 -1.26 26.33
CA LYS A 155 60.59 -0.43 26.32
C LYS A 155 59.49 -0.89 25.34
N ILE A 156 59.84 -1.53 24.22
CA ILE A 156 58.87 -1.92 23.18
C ILE A 156 57.85 -2.94 23.69
N ILE A 157 58.26 -3.91 24.50
CA ILE A 157 57.33 -4.88 25.10
C ILE A 157 56.33 -4.19 26.03
N LYS A 158 56.76 -3.20 26.82
CA LYS A 158 55.87 -2.43 27.71
C LYS A 158 54.91 -1.52 26.95
N ILE A 159 55.35 -0.91 25.85
CA ILE A 159 54.51 -0.04 25.02
C ILE A 159 53.51 -0.87 24.22
N ILE A 160 53.91 -2.02 23.66
CA ILE A 160 52.98 -2.94 22.99
C ILE A 160 51.94 -3.46 23.99
N LEU A 161 52.36 -3.86 25.20
CA LEU A 161 51.44 -4.30 26.25
C LEU A 161 50.50 -3.17 26.69
N SER A 162 50.99 -1.93 26.81
CA SER A 162 50.18 -0.77 27.24
C SER A 162 49.20 -0.30 26.16
N VAL A 163 49.61 -0.25 24.88
CA VAL A 163 48.73 0.09 23.75
C VAL A 163 47.68 -1.00 23.56
N PHE A 164 48.04 -2.27 23.77
CA PHE A 164 47.09 -3.38 23.72
C PHE A 164 46.11 -3.38 24.90
N MET A 165 46.57 -3.09 26.13
CA MET A 165 45.69 -2.97 27.31
C MET A 165 44.75 -1.75 27.20
N CYS A 166 45.21 -0.63 26.63
CA CYS A 166 44.35 0.52 26.34
C CYS A 166 43.35 0.23 25.22
N GLY A 167 43.77 -0.47 24.15
CA GLY A 167 42.88 -0.93 23.08
C GLY A 167 41.82 -1.91 23.59
N LEU A 168 42.20 -2.82 24.50
CA LEU A 168 41.30 -3.75 25.16
C LEU A 168 40.32 -3.01 26.08
N ALA A 169 40.77 -2.04 26.86
CA ALA A 169 39.91 -1.23 27.74
C ALA A 169 38.88 -0.39 26.95
N PHE A 170 39.28 0.20 25.81
CA PHE A 170 38.38 0.92 24.90
C PHE A 170 37.38 -0.01 24.19
N TYR A 171 37.77 -1.27 23.92
CA TYR A 171 36.85 -2.28 23.39
C TYR A 171 35.88 -2.81 24.45
N ILE A 172 36.28 -2.85 25.73
CA ILE A 172 35.48 -3.42 26.83
C ILE A 172 34.45 -2.41 27.38
N LEU A 173 34.73 -1.10 27.34
CA LEU A 173 33.84 -0.07 27.91
C LEU A 173 32.40 -0.06 27.36
N PRO A 174 32.14 -0.31 26.05
CA PRO A 174 30.78 -0.41 25.51
C PRO A 174 30.11 -1.78 25.73
N ILE A 175 30.85 -2.80 26.20
CA ILE A 175 30.44 -4.21 26.20
C ILE A 175 29.82 -4.63 27.56
N THR A 176 29.90 -3.83 28.61
CA THR A 176 29.55 -4.21 29.99
C THR A 176 28.06 -4.12 30.39
N ILE A 177 27.13 -3.99 29.44
CA ILE A 177 25.69 -3.79 29.77
C ILE A 177 24.90 -5.12 29.88
N HIS A 178 25.35 -6.22 29.25
CA HIS A 178 24.63 -7.51 29.26
C HIS A 178 25.52 -8.70 29.68
N GLN A 179 24.96 -9.68 30.40
CA GLN A 179 25.71 -10.80 30.99
C GLN A 179 26.50 -11.63 29.97
N PHE A 180 25.92 -11.93 28.80
CA PHE A 180 26.60 -12.70 27.75
C PHE A 180 27.82 -11.96 27.16
N ARG A 181 27.77 -10.62 27.12
CA ARG A 181 28.85 -9.76 26.63
C ARG A 181 30.04 -9.75 27.59
N ILE A 182 29.79 -9.85 28.90
CA ILE A 182 30.83 -10.00 29.94
C ILE A 182 31.55 -11.35 29.79
N THR A 183 30.80 -12.44 29.59
CA THR A 183 31.37 -13.78 29.40
C THR A 183 32.28 -13.86 28.17
N ILE A 184 31.91 -13.20 27.07
CA ILE A 184 32.75 -13.11 25.86
C ILE A 184 34.07 -12.38 26.14
N VAL A 185 34.02 -11.25 26.85
CA VAL A 185 35.21 -10.46 27.22
C VAL A 185 36.16 -11.27 28.11
N LEU A 186 35.62 -11.95 29.12
CA LEU A 186 36.41 -12.81 30.01
C LEU A 186 37.06 -13.96 29.24
N GLY A 187 36.33 -14.57 28.29
CA GLY A 187 36.87 -15.60 27.41
C GLY A 187 38.03 -15.10 26.54
N LEU A 188 37.86 -13.95 25.87
CA LEU A 188 38.90 -13.35 25.02
C LEU A 188 40.13 -12.95 25.83
N LEU A 189 39.95 -12.38 27.03
CA LEU A 189 41.04 -12.03 27.93
C LEU A 189 41.83 -13.29 28.35
N SER A 190 41.12 -14.38 28.66
CA SER A 190 41.75 -15.65 29.04
C SER A 190 42.54 -16.28 27.89
N ILE A 191 42.01 -16.28 26.67
CA ILE A 191 42.74 -16.75 25.47
C ILE A 191 43.97 -15.88 25.21
N PHE A 192 43.87 -14.57 25.40
CA PHE A 192 45.00 -13.66 25.22
C PHE A 192 46.13 -13.94 26.23
N VAL A 193 45.79 -14.16 27.51
CA VAL A 193 46.78 -14.54 28.54
C VAL A 193 47.45 -15.88 28.20
N ALA A 194 46.68 -16.84 27.68
CA ALA A 194 47.24 -18.10 27.18
C ALA A 194 48.22 -17.85 26.04
N PHE A 195 47.85 -17.04 25.04
CA PHE A 195 48.72 -16.71 23.91
C PHE A 195 50.04 -16.04 24.34
N LEU A 196 49.98 -15.07 25.26
CA LEU A 196 51.18 -14.44 25.82
C LEU A 196 52.07 -15.44 26.57
N SER A 197 51.46 -16.37 27.31
CA SER A 197 52.18 -17.42 28.03
C SER A 197 52.88 -18.39 27.08
N LEU A 198 52.26 -18.69 25.93
CA LEU A 198 52.85 -19.51 24.87
C LEU A 198 54.06 -18.81 24.23
N ILE A 199 53.97 -17.50 23.97
CA ILE A 199 55.09 -16.69 23.47
C ILE A 199 56.23 -16.68 24.50
N ALA A 200 55.92 -16.52 25.79
CA ALA A 200 56.91 -16.56 26.85
C ALA A 200 57.61 -17.93 26.94
N LEU A 201 56.87 -19.03 26.77
CA LEU A 201 57.42 -20.39 26.65
C LEU A 201 58.38 -20.53 25.47
N ALA A 202 58.00 -20.02 24.29
CA ALA A 202 58.83 -20.08 23.08
C ALA A 202 60.13 -19.27 23.23
N ILE A 203 60.07 -18.06 23.80
CA ILE A 203 61.25 -17.22 24.05
C ILE A 203 62.17 -17.86 25.11
N ASN A 204 61.60 -18.42 26.17
CA ASN A 204 62.37 -19.11 27.22
C ASN A 204 62.89 -20.49 26.79
N HIS A 205 62.45 -21.03 25.66
CA HIS A 205 63.03 -22.23 25.07
C HIS A 205 64.45 -21.96 24.52
N PHE A 206 64.68 -20.74 24.00
CA PHE A 206 65.96 -20.31 23.44
C PHE A 206 67.00 -19.84 24.47
N LYS A 207 66.58 -19.46 25.68
CA LYS A 207 67.50 -19.10 26.78
C LYS A 207 67.65 -20.27 27.76
N ARG A 208 68.87 -20.53 28.25
CA ARG A 208 69.18 -21.52 29.32
C ARG A 208 68.62 -21.07 30.69
N GLN A 209 67.31 -20.88 30.76
CA GLN A 209 66.60 -20.48 31.99
C GLN A 209 66.09 -21.70 32.76
N ALA A 210 66.00 -21.57 34.09
CA ALA A 210 65.63 -22.64 35.01
C ALA A 210 64.27 -23.28 34.67
N TRP A 211 64.20 -24.62 34.76
CA TRP A 211 63.03 -25.43 34.45
C TRP A 211 61.73 -24.96 35.14
N LEU A 212 61.83 -24.38 36.34
CA LEU A 212 60.72 -23.81 37.09
C LEU A 212 59.98 -22.67 36.35
N ALA A 213 60.67 -21.83 35.58
CA ALA A 213 60.03 -20.75 34.82
C ALA A 213 59.23 -21.29 33.62
N LYS A 214 59.67 -22.42 33.04
CA LYS A 214 58.94 -23.12 31.97
C LYS A 214 57.70 -23.80 32.51
N LEU A 215 57.80 -24.41 33.70
CA LEU A 215 56.66 -25.01 34.38
C LEU A 215 55.58 -23.97 34.71
N TRP A 216 55.97 -22.81 35.27
CA TRP A 216 55.02 -21.74 35.58
C TRP A 216 54.30 -21.18 34.35
N ALA A 217 55.03 -20.91 33.27
CA ALA A 217 54.41 -20.44 32.03
C ALA A 217 53.46 -21.48 31.40
N LEU A 218 53.77 -22.78 31.55
CA LEU A 218 52.88 -23.87 31.12
C LEU A 218 51.62 -23.94 31.97
N VAL A 219 51.73 -23.80 33.30
CA VAL A 219 50.57 -23.80 34.20
C VAL A 219 49.65 -22.62 33.88
N VAL A 220 50.20 -21.41 33.70
CA VAL A 220 49.40 -20.22 33.33
C VAL A 220 48.76 -20.40 31.95
N PHE A 221 49.47 -20.97 30.98
CA PHE A 221 48.89 -21.32 29.69
C PHE A 221 47.69 -22.27 29.85
N CYS A 222 47.85 -23.38 30.58
CA CYS A 222 46.80 -24.37 30.75
C CYS A 222 45.59 -23.81 31.48
N THR A 223 45.78 -23.03 32.56
CA THR A 223 44.66 -22.46 33.32
C THR A 223 43.93 -21.38 32.54
N SER A 224 44.64 -20.51 31.81
CA SER A 224 44.02 -19.49 30.96
C SER A 224 43.39 -20.06 29.69
N PHE A 225 43.95 -21.10 29.10
CA PHE A 225 43.33 -21.80 27.98
C PHE A 225 42.02 -22.49 28.41
N LEU A 226 42.05 -23.18 29.56
CA LEU A 226 40.86 -23.83 30.12
C LEU A 226 39.81 -22.80 30.55
N GLY A 227 40.22 -21.68 31.16
CA GLY A 227 39.31 -20.59 31.53
C GLY A 227 38.64 -19.92 30.32
N GLY A 228 39.38 -19.78 29.21
CA GLY A 228 38.82 -19.33 27.94
C GLY A 228 37.80 -20.33 27.41
N PHE A 229 38.16 -21.61 27.37
CA PHE A 229 37.27 -22.68 26.93
C PHE A 229 35.97 -22.75 27.74
N VAL A 230 36.05 -22.68 29.07
CA VAL A 230 34.86 -22.68 29.94
C VAL A 230 33.99 -21.44 29.71
N SER A 231 34.59 -20.27 29.56
CA SER A 231 33.84 -19.02 29.30
C SER A 231 33.11 -19.09 27.97
N PHE A 232 33.74 -19.58 26.90
CA PHE A 232 33.09 -19.72 25.59
C PHE A 232 31.91 -20.70 25.59
N ASN A 233 31.97 -21.76 26.40
CA ASN A 233 30.86 -22.71 26.55
C ASN A 233 29.72 -22.20 27.45
N ALA A 234 29.95 -21.13 28.21
CA ALA A 234 28.95 -20.51 29.09
C ALA A 234 28.25 -19.29 28.45
N ILE A 235 28.47 -19.04 27.16
CA ILE A 235 27.79 -17.96 26.43
C ILE A 235 26.38 -18.41 26.08
N GLU A 236 25.39 -17.79 26.71
CA GLU A 236 23.97 -17.99 26.45
C GLU A 236 23.39 -16.72 25.82
N ILE A 237 22.79 -16.84 24.63
CA ILE A 237 22.16 -15.71 23.94
C ILE A 237 20.66 -15.72 24.25
N PRO A 238 20.07 -14.58 24.65
CA PRO A 238 18.63 -14.49 24.94
C PRO A 238 17.74 -14.97 23.78
N ILE A 239 16.70 -15.72 24.12
CA ILE A 239 15.72 -16.24 23.15
C ILE A 239 14.81 -15.07 22.70
N PRO A 240 14.54 -14.91 21.39
CA PRO A 240 13.63 -13.87 20.91
C PRO A 240 12.19 -14.12 21.36
N SER A 241 11.42 -13.04 21.53
CA SER A 241 10.00 -13.07 21.88
C SER A 241 9.13 -12.95 20.64
N ILE A 242 8.01 -13.69 20.59
CA ILE A 242 6.99 -13.61 19.53
C ILE A 242 5.68 -13.17 20.19
N ILE A 243 5.10 -12.06 19.73
CA ILE A 243 3.92 -11.43 20.34
C ILE A 243 2.91 -11.06 19.24
N PRO A 244 1.60 -11.35 19.39
CA PRO A 244 0.98 -12.07 20.49
C PRO A 244 1.26 -13.57 20.43
N GLY A 245 1.38 -14.22 21.59
CA GLY A 245 1.59 -15.66 21.65
C GLY A 245 0.41 -16.46 21.09
N SER A 246 0.69 -17.67 20.58
CA SER A 246 -0.34 -18.52 19.96
C SER A 246 -1.09 -19.45 20.92
N ALA A 247 -0.62 -19.59 22.18
CA ALA A 247 -1.06 -20.62 23.12
C ALA A 247 -2.58 -20.67 23.31
N GLY A 248 -3.22 -21.67 22.70
CA GLY A 248 -4.64 -22.00 22.87
C GLY A 248 -5.63 -21.09 22.13
N VAL A 249 -5.18 -20.23 21.23
CA VAL A 249 -6.04 -19.25 20.55
C VAL A 249 -6.15 -19.58 19.06
N VAL A 250 -7.36 -19.87 18.61
CA VAL A 250 -7.72 -20.05 17.20
C VAL A 250 -8.03 -18.67 16.60
N ARG A 251 -7.47 -18.37 15.41
CA ARG A 251 -7.67 -17.08 14.73
C ARG A 251 -8.62 -17.21 13.54
N GLU A 252 -9.43 -16.17 13.34
CA GLU A 252 -10.41 -16.07 12.24
C GLU A 252 -10.03 -15.02 11.18
N ARG A 253 -9.04 -14.17 11.45
CA ARG A 253 -8.58 -13.09 10.56
C ARG A 253 -7.05 -12.97 10.60
N PRO A 254 -6.41 -12.48 9.52
CA PRO A 254 -4.97 -12.22 9.51
C PRO A 254 -4.51 -11.35 10.68
N GLU A 255 -3.37 -11.68 11.27
CA GLU A 255 -2.83 -10.99 12.43
C GLU A 255 -1.37 -10.61 12.20
N THR A 256 -0.97 -9.42 12.65
CA THR A 256 0.43 -8.99 12.59
C THR A 256 1.14 -9.40 13.87
N ILE A 257 2.12 -10.29 13.76
CA ILE A 257 2.99 -10.72 14.86
C ILE A 257 4.26 -9.88 14.89
N LYS A 258 4.76 -9.63 16.09
CA LYS A 258 6.00 -8.92 16.35
C LYS A 258 7.01 -9.87 16.98
N ILE A 259 8.14 -10.07 16.29
CA ILE A 259 9.29 -10.84 16.79
C ILE A 259 10.31 -9.86 17.33
N SER A 260 10.61 -9.87 18.62
CA SER A 260 11.52 -8.91 19.26
C SER A 260 12.70 -9.59 19.98
N ALA A 261 13.88 -8.99 19.94
CA ALA A 261 15.09 -9.43 20.63
C ALA A 261 15.79 -8.25 21.32
N GLU A 262 16.72 -8.55 22.24
CA GLU A 262 17.52 -7.52 22.91
C GLU A 262 18.35 -6.69 21.90
N GLU A 263 18.57 -5.42 22.23
CA GLU A 263 19.26 -4.47 21.35
C GLU A 263 20.68 -4.94 20.98
N GLY A 264 20.97 -4.94 19.68
CA GLY A 264 22.23 -5.41 19.12
C GLY A 264 22.32 -6.93 18.89
N LEU A 265 21.21 -7.67 18.98
CA LEU A 265 21.08 -9.03 18.47
C LEU A 265 20.43 -9.04 17.08
N GLU A 266 20.93 -9.89 16.18
CA GLU A 266 20.30 -10.12 14.88
C GLU A 266 19.16 -11.15 15.01
N ILE A 267 17.97 -10.86 14.47
CA ILE A 267 16.82 -11.76 14.47
C ILE A 267 16.79 -12.54 13.15
N TYR A 268 16.66 -13.87 13.23
CA TYR A 268 16.41 -14.75 12.10
C TYR A 268 15.14 -15.55 12.38
N TYR A 269 14.24 -15.64 11.40
CA TYR A 269 13.00 -16.38 11.56
C TYR A 269 12.58 -17.12 10.28
N THR A 270 11.70 -18.10 10.46
CA THR A 270 11.04 -18.87 9.41
C THR A 270 9.56 -19.01 9.75
N LEU A 271 8.72 -19.12 8.71
CA LEU A 271 7.27 -19.28 8.84
C LEU A 271 6.81 -20.73 8.60
N ASP A 272 7.72 -21.62 8.20
CA ASP A 272 7.43 -23.04 8.01
C ASP A 272 7.79 -23.90 9.23
N GLY A 273 8.42 -23.31 10.25
CA GLY A 273 8.84 -23.98 11.48
C GLY A 273 10.23 -24.62 11.42
N SER A 274 10.94 -24.44 10.29
CA SER A 274 12.31 -24.93 10.10
C SER A 274 13.32 -24.12 10.92
N ASP A 275 14.52 -24.66 11.14
CA ASP A 275 15.55 -23.92 11.89
C ASP A 275 16.14 -22.80 11.03
N PRO A 276 16.02 -21.51 11.44
CA PRO A 276 16.52 -20.37 10.67
C PRO A 276 18.04 -20.36 10.50
N LYS A 277 18.81 -21.25 11.15
CA LYS A 277 20.26 -21.38 10.95
C LYS A 277 20.66 -21.73 9.53
N ASN A 278 19.81 -22.45 8.79
CA ASN A 278 20.16 -23.02 7.49
C ASN A 278 19.60 -22.24 6.29
N GLU A 279 18.68 -21.31 6.53
CA GLU A 279 18.02 -20.52 5.49
C GLU A 279 18.29 -19.03 5.71
N ARG A 280 18.86 -18.38 4.69
CA ARG A 280 18.89 -16.91 4.64
C ARG A 280 17.57 -16.43 4.07
N GLN A 281 16.55 -16.23 4.89
CA GLN A 281 15.43 -15.38 4.47
C GLN A 281 15.81 -13.90 4.66
N ALA A 282 15.60 -13.13 3.59
CA ALA A 282 15.89 -11.71 3.52
C ALA A 282 14.74 -10.92 4.16
N SER A 283 14.81 -10.67 5.47
CA SER A 283 14.16 -9.49 6.04
C SER A 283 15.17 -8.34 5.99
N ASN A 284 14.84 -7.29 5.23
CA ASN A 284 15.38 -5.94 5.30
C ASN A 284 16.81 -5.81 5.84
N LEU A 285 17.75 -5.70 4.89
CA LEU A 285 19.17 -5.55 5.11
C LEU A 285 19.51 -4.13 5.61
N SER A 286 18.99 -3.74 6.76
CA SER A 286 19.48 -2.65 7.60
C SER A 286 18.57 -2.59 8.82
N ASP A 287 19.07 -3.07 9.95
CA ASP A 287 19.04 -2.35 11.22
C ASP A 287 19.29 -3.38 12.32
N MET A 288 20.08 -3.02 13.33
CA MET A 288 20.00 -3.62 14.66
C MET A 288 18.64 -3.30 15.29
N ALA A 289 17.54 -3.45 14.55
CA ALA A 289 16.20 -3.19 15.02
C ALA A 289 15.83 -4.33 15.97
N GLY A 290 15.59 -3.99 17.24
CA GLY A 290 15.18 -4.93 18.28
C GLY A 290 13.83 -5.62 18.02
N SER A 291 13.20 -5.42 16.86
CA SER A 291 11.97 -6.12 16.47
C SER A 291 11.69 -6.13 14.97
N VAL A 292 11.00 -7.18 14.51
CA VAL A 292 10.45 -7.37 13.15
C VAL A 292 8.94 -7.62 13.24
N ASN A 293 8.16 -6.97 12.39
CA ASN A 293 6.73 -7.23 12.25
C ASN A 293 6.49 -8.13 11.04
N VAL A 294 5.65 -9.15 11.19
CA VAL A 294 5.28 -10.12 10.15
C VAL A 294 3.77 -10.33 10.17
N THR A 295 3.12 -10.20 9.02
CA THR A 295 1.68 -10.51 8.91
C THR A 295 1.49 -11.97 8.55
N ILE A 296 0.68 -12.69 9.33
CA ILE A 296 0.33 -14.10 9.09
C ILE A 296 -1.17 -14.21 8.79
N SER A 297 -1.49 -14.87 7.67
CA SER A 297 -2.87 -15.04 7.18
C SER A 297 -3.35 -16.49 7.15
N GLN A 298 -2.46 -17.45 7.39
CA GLN A 298 -2.76 -18.89 7.35
C GLN A 298 -2.10 -19.64 8.51
N SER A 299 -2.53 -20.88 8.77
CA SER A 299 -1.94 -21.73 9.80
C SER A 299 -0.44 -21.94 9.55
N THR A 300 0.38 -21.43 10.46
CA THR A 300 1.80 -21.17 10.23
C THR A 300 2.60 -21.52 11.48
N ASN A 301 3.75 -22.18 11.31
CA ASN A 301 4.68 -22.46 12.40
C ASN A 301 5.81 -21.44 12.35
N VAL A 302 5.83 -20.52 13.30
CA VAL A 302 6.86 -19.49 13.36
C VAL A 302 8.02 -20.00 14.21
N SER A 303 9.23 -19.98 13.67
CA SER A 303 10.45 -20.28 14.41
C SER A 303 11.41 -19.10 14.33
N ALA A 304 12.01 -18.69 15.45
CA ALA A 304 12.94 -17.56 15.49
C ALA A 304 14.17 -17.84 16.36
N ARG A 305 15.32 -17.28 15.97
CA ARG A 305 16.57 -17.26 16.74
C ARG A 305 17.19 -15.86 16.72
N ALA A 306 17.82 -15.50 17.83
CA ALA A 306 18.69 -14.35 17.94
C ALA A 306 20.15 -14.79 17.72
N LYS A 307 20.96 -13.92 17.13
CA LYS A 307 22.37 -14.17 16.86
C LYS A 307 23.24 -13.01 17.31
N PHE A 308 24.38 -13.34 17.91
CA PHE A 308 25.43 -12.40 18.24
C PHE A 308 26.79 -12.95 17.79
N MET A 309 27.42 -12.30 16.80
CA MET A 309 28.63 -12.79 16.12
C MET A 309 28.51 -14.24 15.60
N LEU A 310 29.04 -15.22 16.32
CA LEU A 310 29.08 -16.64 15.97
C LEU A 310 28.15 -17.49 16.86
N PHE A 311 27.54 -16.87 17.88
CA PHE A 311 26.69 -17.54 18.86
C PHE A 311 25.22 -17.35 18.50
N TRP A 312 24.44 -18.40 18.72
CA TRP A 312 23.00 -18.43 18.46
C TRP A 312 22.26 -18.66 19.76
N SER A 313 21.10 -18.03 19.91
CA SER A 313 20.14 -18.36 20.96
C SER A 313 19.53 -19.73 20.72
N ASP A 314 18.84 -20.25 21.73
CA ASP A 314 17.83 -21.29 21.52
C ASP A 314 16.67 -20.77 20.65
N MET A 315 15.89 -21.71 20.12
CA MET A 315 14.86 -21.42 19.12
C MET A 315 13.53 -21.14 19.82
N ALA A 316 12.99 -19.95 19.59
CA ALA A 316 11.59 -19.65 19.88
C ALA A 316 10.72 -20.35 18.83
N LYS A 317 9.64 -20.99 19.26
CA LYS A 317 8.65 -21.61 18.39
C LYS A 317 7.26 -21.23 18.83
N ASP A 318 6.43 -20.86 17.86
CA ASP A 318 5.01 -20.60 18.09
C ASP A 318 4.18 -21.10 16.90
N THR A 319 2.97 -21.61 17.17
CA THR A 319 2.12 -22.25 16.13
C THR A 319 0.78 -21.54 16.05
N TYR A 320 0.60 -20.77 14.99
CA TYR A 320 -0.66 -20.07 14.75
C TYR A 320 -1.60 -20.98 13.99
N THR A 321 -2.79 -21.21 14.57
CA THR A 321 -3.83 -22.03 13.94
C THR A 321 -4.98 -21.13 13.53
N PHE A 322 -5.29 -21.15 12.25
CA PHE A 322 -6.44 -20.50 11.65
C PHE A 322 -7.48 -21.56 11.35
N VAL A 323 -8.72 -21.30 11.74
CA VAL A 323 -9.86 -22.12 11.36
C VAL A 323 -10.65 -21.34 10.33
N LYS A 324 -10.80 -21.91 9.13
CA LYS A 324 -11.80 -21.45 8.17
C LYS A 324 -13.15 -21.57 8.87
N PRO A 325 -13.90 -20.49 9.11
CA PRO A 325 -15.23 -20.63 9.70
C PRO A 325 -16.03 -21.54 8.78
N ALA A 326 -16.75 -22.49 9.39
CA ALA A 326 -17.77 -23.20 8.65
C ALA A 326 -18.74 -22.15 8.09
N ILE A 327 -19.21 -22.34 6.85
CA ILE A 327 -20.33 -21.57 6.31
C ILE A 327 -21.57 -22.06 7.05
N ASN A 328 -21.73 -21.61 8.29
CA ASN A 328 -22.91 -21.79 9.11
C ASN A 328 -23.29 -20.40 9.58
N GLU A 329 -24.58 -20.08 9.48
CA GLU A 329 -25.19 -18.88 10.02
C GLU A 329 -24.68 -18.65 11.45
N VAL A 330 -23.85 -17.61 11.63
CA VAL A 330 -23.40 -17.22 12.96
C VAL A 330 -24.58 -16.51 13.63
N GLU A 331 -25.37 -17.24 14.41
CA GLU A 331 -26.10 -16.63 15.51
C GLU A 331 -25.08 -16.10 16.53
N SER A 332 -24.83 -14.79 16.48
CA SER A 332 -24.02 -14.10 17.48
C SER A 332 -24.74 -14.10 18.84
N PRO A 333 -24.10 -14.51 19.94
CA PRO A 333 -24.70 -14.55 21.27
C PRO A 333 -24.55 -13.21 22.00
N TYR A 334 -24.78 -12.09 21.31
CA TYR A 334 -24.85 -10.76 21.93
C TYR A 334 -26.24 -10.18 21.68
N SER A 335 -27.13 -10.46 22.65
CA SER A 335 -28.30 -9.62 22.92
C SER A 335 -27.81 -8.27 23.46
N ASP A 336 -27.96 -7.22 22.68
CA ASP A 336 -28.54 -5.96 23.15
C ASP A 336 -28.84 -5.09 21.92
N ASP A 337 -30.08 -4.61 21.88
CA ASP A 337 -30.72 -3.80 20.85
C ASP A 337 -29.86 -2.60 20.40
N PHE A 338 -28.98 -2.73 19.41
CA PHE A 338 -28.52 -1.61 18.56
C PHE A 338 -27.72 -2.17 17.37
N LEU A 339 -28.18 -1.87 16.14
CA LEU A 339 -27.61 -2.22 14.83
C LEU A 339 -27.94 -3.62 14.28
N ASP A 340 -29.22 -3.82 13.96
CA ASP A 340 -29.62 -4.81 12.97
C ASP A 340 -29.39 -4.24 11.55
N VAL A 341 -28.13 -4.30 11.11
CA VAL A 341 -27.77 -4.29 9.69
C VAL A 341 -27.17 -5.66 9.41
N LYS A 342 -28.00 -6.71 9.41
CA LYS A 342 -27.71 -7.86 8.55
C LYS A 342 -27.52 -7.29 7.15
N SER A 343 -26.37 -7.51 6.53
CA SER A 343 -26.08 -7.01 5.19
C SER A 343 -27.00 -7.71 4.18
N TYR A 344 -28.11 -7.05 3.83
CA TYR A 344 -29.11 -7.45 2.83
C TYR A 344 -28.56 -7.48 1.39
N GLU A 345 -27.26 -7.21 1.20
CA GLU A 345 -26.53 -7.16 -0.07
C GLU A 345 -26.21 -8.54 -0.69
N GLU A 346 -26.53 -9.66 -0.03
CA GLU A 346 -26.18 -11.00 -0.55
C GLU A 346 -27.16 -11.55 -1.61
N ASN A 347 -28.35 -10.94 -1.73
CA ASN A 347 -29.43 -11.39 -2.63
C ASN A 347 -29.62 -10.48 -3.84
N SER A 348 -28.73 -9.51 -4.06
CA SER A 348 -28.68 -8.74 -5.30
C SER A 348 -27.26 -8.33 -5.67
N GLY A 349 -26.93 -8.37 -6.96
CA GLY A 349 -25.60 -7.98 -7.46
C GLY A 349 -25.23 -8.76 -8.73
N GLU A 350 -24.00 -8.56 -9.22
CA GLU A 350 -23.48 -9.36 -10.35
C GLU A 350 -23.21 -10.81 -9.93
N TYR A 351 -22.91 -11.00 -8.65
CA TYR A 351 -22.87 -12.29 -7.97
C TYR A 351 -23.87 -12.28 -6.81
N ILE A 352 -24.58 -13.38 -6.62
CA ILE A 352 -25.44 -13.61 -5.44
C ILE A 352 -25.10 -14.96 -4.80
N LEU A 353 -25.40 -15.13 -3.51
CA LEU A 353 -25.17 -16.39 -2.80
C LEU A 353 -26.49 -17.12 -2.57
N TRP A 354 -26.63 -18.33 -3.10
CA TRP A 354 -27.80 -19.19 -2.91
C TRP A 354 -27.38 -20.65 -2.69
N ASP A 355 -27.87 -21.28 -1.62
CA ASP A 355 -27.57 -22.68 -1.28
C ASP A 355 -26.06 -23.01 -1.31
N ASN A 356 -25.24 -22.13 -0.72
CA ASN A 356 -23.77 -22.22 -0.72
C ASN A 356 -23.13 -22.24 -2.13
N LYS A 357 -23.83 -21.71 -3.13
CA LYS A 357 -23.36 -21.54 -4.51
C LYS A 357 -23.47 -20.08 -4.91
N TYR A 358 -22.52 -19.61 -5.71
CA TYR A 358 -22.58 -18.26 -6.26
C TYR A 358 -23.27 -18.31 -7.61
N ILE A 359 -24.36 -17.56 -7.78
CA ILE A 359 -25.02 -17.42 -9.08
C ILE A 359 -24.55 -16.12 -9.71
N PHE A 360 -24.21 -16.17 -10.99
CA PHE A 360 -23.70 -15.03 -11.74
C PHE A 360 -24.04 -15.13 -13.22
N ARG A 361 -23.96 -14.00 -13.92
CA ARG A 361 -24.07 -13.97 -15.38
C ARG A 361 -22.70 -14.14 -16.02
N LYS A 362 -22.56 -15.16 -16.86
CA LYS A 362 -21.38 -15.40 -17.69
C LYS A 362 -21.54 -14.73 -19.05
N TYR A 363 -20.63 -13.81 -19.34
CA TYR A 363 -20.59 -13.04 -20.57
C TYR A 363 -19.80 -13.76 -21.69
N SER A 364 -20.10 -13.40 -22.94
CA SER A 364 -19.43 -13.87 -24.16
C SER A 364 -18.68 -12.70 -24.85
N LEU A 365 -17.87 -12.98 -25.89
CA LEU A 365 -17.14 -11.94 -26.63
C LEU A 365 -18.10 -10.87 -27.19
N ASP A 366 -19.20 -11.31 -27.78
CA ASP A 366 -20.22 -10.41 -28.33
C ASP A 366 -20.98 -9.68 -27.22
N SER A 367 -20.80 -10.03 -25.94
CA SER A 367 -21.47 -9.35 -24.83
C SER A 367 -20.89 -7.98 -24.54
N PHE A 368 -19.95 -7.43 -25.30
CA PHE A 368 -19.38 -6.12 -24.99
C PHE A 368 -19.08 -5.26 -26.22
N THR A 369 -19.12 -3.93 -26.07
CA THR A 369 -18.69 -2.97 -27.11
C THR A 369 -17.30 -2.41 -26.85
N ASP A 370 -16.63 -2.05 -27.96
CA ASP A 370 -15.56 -1.05 -28.00
C ASP A 370 -16.15 0.37 -28.12
N GLY A 371 -15.43 1.40 -27.68
CA GLY A 371 -15.91 2.78 -27.83
C GLY A 371 -15.33 3.83 -26.91
N CYS A 372 -15.81 5.07 -27.08
CA CYS A 372 -15.39 6.24 -26.30
C CYS A 372 -16.20 6.47 -25.00
N PHE A 373 -17.47 6.05 -24.96
CA PHE A 373 -18.43 6.38 -23.86
C PHE A 373 -18.94 5.17 -23.07
N ARG A 374 -18.84 3.98 -23.65
CA ARG A 374 -19.39 2.72 -23.10
C ARG A 374 -18.37 1.58 -23.10
N TRP A 375 -17.09 1.92 -23.06
CA TRP A 375 -16.05 0.91 -22.86
C TRP A 375 -16.28 0.27 -21.47
N GLY A 376 -16.51 -1.05 -21.44
CA GLY A 376 -16.82 -1.80 -20.22
C GLY A 376 -18.31 -2.14 -19.98
N TYR A 377 -19.27 -1.60 -20.74
CA TYR A 377 -20.68 -2.01 -20.56
C TYR A 377 -21.01 -3.25 -21.40
N ALA A 378 -21.78 -4.17 -20.80
CA ALA A 378 -22.26 -5.33 -21.52
C ALA A 378 -23.28 -4.92 -22.60
N LEU A 379 -23.10 -5.41 -23.82
CA LEU A 379 -24.04 -5.27 -24.92
C LEU A 379 -25.41 -5.83 -24.55
N GLU A 380 -26.36 -4.92 -24.68
CA GLU A 380 -27.78 -5.15 -24.57
C GLU A 380 -28.19 -6.13 -25.69
N SER A 381 -28.95 -7.18 -25.39
CA SER A 381 -29.56 -8.16 -26.32
C SER A 381 -28.76 -9.38 -26.81
N ASN A 382 -27.48 -9.53 -26.48
CA ASN A 382 -26.74 -10.76 -26.80
C ASN A 382 -26.95 -11.87 -25.76
N GLU A 383 -26.94 -13.12 -26.23
CA GLU A 383 -27.12 -14.31 -25.40
C GLU A 383 -25.96 -14.47 -24.41
N LYS A 384 -26.32 -14.64 -23.15
CA LYS A 384 -25.46 -14.82 -21.99
C LYS A 384 -25.93 -16.07 -21.24
N LYS A 385 -25.09 -16.59 -20.35
CA LYS A 385 -25.44 -17.78 -19.54
C LYS A 385 -25.57 -17.37 -18.08
N ILE A 386 -26.62 -17.81 -17.42
CA ILE A 386 -26.69 -17.79 -15.96
C ILE A 386 -26.03 -19.06 -15.46
N CYS A 387 -25.01 -18.91 -14.61
CA CYS A 387 -24.18 -19.98 -14.10
C CYS A 387 -24.27 -20.04 -12.58
N CYS A 388 -24.03 -21.21 -12.02
CA CYS A 388 -23.71 -21.36 -10.61
C CYS A 388 -22.25 -21.81 -10.43
N MET A 389 -21.61 -21.33 -9.37
CA MET A 389 -20.26 -21.71 -8.97
C MET A 389 -20.30 -22.36 -7.59
N TYR A 390 -19.69 -23.53 -7.49
CA TYR A 390 -19.54 -24.27 -6.24
C TYR A 390 -18.39 -23.69 -5.40
N SER A 391 -18.34 -24.07 -4.12
CA SER A 391 -17.31 -23.59 -3.19
C SER A 391 -15.87 -23.93 -3.61
N ASP A 392 -15.68 -24.93 -4.47
CA ASP A 392 -14.39 -25.36 -5.04
C ASP A 392 -14.01 -24.62 -6.33
N GLY A 393 -14.84 -23.67 -6.79
CA GLY A 393 -14.62 -22.88 -8.00
C GLY A 393 -15.14 -23.55 -9.28
N THR A 394 -15.67 -24.78 -9.22
CA THR A 394 -16.29 -25.41 -10.40
C THR A 394 -17.59 -24.70 -10.77
N THR A 395 -17.88 -24.60 -12.08
CA THR A 395 -19.05 -23.87 -12.59
C THR A 395 -19.97 -24.79 -13.40
N GLU A 396 -21.28 -24.53 -13.30
CA GLU A 396 -22.34 -25.22 -14.03
C GLU A 396 -23.32 -24.20 -14.62
N GLU A 397 -23.69 -24.37 -15.89
CA GLU A 397 -24.66 -23.53 -16.59
C GLU A 397 -26.09 -23.91 -16.20
N LEU A 398 -26.88 -22.94 -15.74
CA LEU A 398 -28.27 -23.16 -15.35
C LEU A 398 -29.23 -22.96 -16.53
N PHE A 399 -29.14 -21.80 -17.18
CA PHE A 399 -29.94 -21.44 -18.35
C PHE A 399 -29.31 -20.26 -19.10
N SER A 400 -29.88 -19.88 -20.24
CA SER A 400 -29.41 -18.78 -21.07
C SER A 400 -30.40 -17.61 -21.01
N ASP A 401 -29.89 -16.38 -21.00
CA ASP A 401 -30.68 -15.17 -20.99
C ASP A 401 -30.11 -14.12 -21.95
N ASN A 402 -30.90 -13.10 -22.28
CA ASN A 402 -30.44 -11.92 -23.02
C ASN A 402 -30.40 -10.69 -22.09
N GLY A 403 -30.28 -10.94 -20.79
CA GLY A 403 -30.36 -9.92 -19.77
C GLY A 403 -29.11 -9.07 -19.65
N TYR A 404 -29.17 -8.09 -18.76
CA TYR A 404 -28.07 -7.21 -18.38
C TYR A 404 -28.22 -6.75 -16.93
N GLY A 405 -27.14 -6.21 -16.36
CA GLY A 405 -27.13 -5.63 -15.02
C GLY A 405 -27.28 -6.66 -13.89
N PRO A 406 -27.47 -6.21 -12.65
CA PRO A 406 -27.48 -7.09 -11.49
C PRO A 406 -28.61 -8.11 -11.50
N LEU A 407 -28.38 -9.21 -10.80
CA LEU A 407 -29.38 -10.25 -10.48
C LEU A 407 -30.06 -9.91 -9.16
N TYR A 408 -31.35 -10.23 -9.03
CA TYR A 408 -32.08 -10.09 -7.76
C TYR A 408 -32.78 -11.41 -7.44
N PHE A 409 -32.54 -11.97 -6.27
CA PHE A 409 -33.07 -13.28 -5.91
C PHE A 409 -34.10 -13.21 -4.79
N ALA A 410 -35.30 -13.74 -5.06
CA ALA A 410 -36.37 -13.86 -4.08
C ALA A 410 -37.33 -15.01 -4.44
N ASN A 411 -37.78 -15.76 -3.43
CA ASN A 411 -38.77 -16.84 -3.59
C ASN A 411 -38.43 -17.85 -4.70
N ASP A 412 -37.19 -18.34 -4.70
CA ASP A 412 -36.63 -19.28 -5.70
C ASP A 412 -36.60 -18.75 -7.15
N LYS A 413 -36.75 -17.43 -7.35
CA LYS A 413 -36.70 -16.79 -8.66
C LYS A 413 -35.60 -15.74 -8.75
N LEU A 414 -35.02 -15.65 -9.94
CA LEU A 414 -34.13 -14.58 -10.35
C LEU A 414 -34.92 -13.52 -11.10
N PHE A 415 -35.00 -12.31 -10.56
CA PHE A 415 -35.53 -11.13 -11.23
C PHE A 415 -34.39 -10.38 -11.91
N MET A 416 -34.61 -10.01 -13.17
CA MET A 416 -33.58 -9.49 -14.06
C MET A 416 -34.17 -8.48 -15.04
N ASN A 417 -33.29 -7.72 -15.69
CA ASN A 417 -33.63 -6.84 -16.79
C ASN A 417 -33.15 -7.39 -18.13
N LYS A 418 -33.94 -7.17 -19.18
CA LYS A 418 -33.56 -7.40 -20.59
C LYS A 418 -34.04 -6.26 -21.47
N TYR A 419 -33.46 -6.09 -22.64
CA TYR A 419 -33.96 -5.13 -23.62
C TYR A 419 -34.92 -5.80 -24.60
N VAL A 420 -36.04 -5.13 -24.85
CA VAL A 420 -36.99 -5.45 -25.92
C VAL A 420 -37.17 -4.19 -26.74
N ASN A 421 -36.75 -4.20 -28.01
CA ASN A 421 -36.80 -3.02 -28.90
C ASN A 421 -36.15 -1.76 -28.30
N ASN A 422 -34.97 -1.89 -27.68
CA ASN A 422 -34.26 -0.81 -26.98
C ASN A 422 -35.00 -0.20 -25.77
N ILE A 423 -36.00 -0.89 -25.24
CA ILE A 423 -36.69 -0.53 -23.99
C ILE A 423 -36.33 -1.58 -22.93
N PRO A 424 -35.95 -1.19 -21.71
CA PRO A 424 -35.67 -2.14 -20.65
C PRO A 424 -36.99 -2.78 -20.19
N HIS A 425 -36.97 -4.08 -19.89
CA HIS A 425 -38.09 -4.86 -19.40
C HIS A 425 -37.65 -5.70 -18.20
N VAL A 426 -38.55 -5.82 -17.23
CA VAL A 426 -38.40 -6.65 -16.05
C VAL A 426 -39.02 -8.02 -16.29
N TYR A 427 -38.28 -9.07 -15.95
CA TYR A 427 -38.74 -10.45 -16.01
C TYR A 427 -38.14 -11.27 -14.87
N SER A 428 -38.73 -12.43 -14.57
CA SER A 428 -38.18 -13.39 -13.62
C SER A 428 -38.05 -14.78 -14.22
N VAL A 429 -37.13 -15.57 -13.67
CA VAL A 429 -36.95 -16.98 -14.01
C VAL A 429 -36.88 -17.80 -12.72
N ASP A 430 -37.72 -18.82 -12.61
CA ASP A 430 -37.64 -19.80 -11.54
C ASP A 430 -36.42 -20.71 -11.75
N ILE A 431 -35.55 -20.78 -10.76
CA ILE A 431 -34.26 -21.46 -10.91
C ILE A 431 -34.40 -22.98 -11.06
N ARG A 432 -35.50 -23.57 -10.57
CA ARG A 432 -35.75 -25.01 -10.58
C ARG A 432 -36.53 -25.43 -11.81
N THR A 433 -37.62 -24.71 -12.12
CA THR A 433 -38.53 -25.06 -13.22
C THR A 433 -38.13 -24.43 -14.54
N LYS A 434 -37.31 -23.36 -14.49
CA LYS A 434 -36.95 -22.51 -15.64
C LYS A 434 -38.14 -21.78 -16.26
N GLU A 435 -39.27 -21.73 -15.56
CA GLU A 435 -40.43 -20.96 -15.97
C GLU A 435 -40.07 -19.47 -15.94
N THR A 436 -40.46 -18.75 -16.99
CA THR A 436 -40.16 -17.33 -17.15
C THR A 436 -41.45 -16.52 -17.08
N VAL A 437 -41.45 -15.44 -16.32
CA VAL A 437 -42.57 -14.50 -16.20
C VAL A 437 -42.10 -13.11 -16.61
N GLU A 438 -42.81 -12.48 -17.56
CA GLU A 438 -42.56 -11.11 -17.98
C GLU A 438 -43.53 -10.16 -17.26
N TYR A 439 -43.03 -9.03 -16.76
CA TYR A 439 -43.83 -8.09 -15.98
C TYR A 439 -44.18 -6.83 -16.77
N SER A 440 -43.21 -5.94 -16.98
CA SER A 440 -43.43 -4.65 -17.63
C SER A 440 -42.12 -4.05 -18.13
N GLU A 441 -42.24 -3.03 -18.98
CA GLU A 441 -41.19 -2.06 -19.27
C GLU A 441 -40.69 -1.39 -17.97
N GLY A 442 -39.38 -1.28 -17.84
CA GLY A 442 -38.70 -0.61 -16.74
C GLY A 442 -37.38 -1.28 -16.36
N GLU A 443 -36.66 -0.65 -15.45
CA GLU A 443 -35.36 -1.07 -14.92
C GLU A 443 -35.48 -1.37 -13.43
N ILE A 444 -35.01 -2.55 -12.97
CA ILE A 444 -34.99 -2.87 -11.54
C ILE A 444 -33.97 -1.96 -10.88
N ILE A 445 -34.36 -1.38 -9.76
CA ILE A 445 -33.52 -0.45 -8.99
C ILE A 445 -33.24 -0.96 -7.57
N GLY A 446 -33.93 -2.02 -7.14
CA GLY A 446 -33.77 -2.58 -5.82
C GLY A 446 -34.83 -3.60 -5.45
N MET A 447 -34.69 -4.12 -4.24
CA MET A 447 -35.61 -5.05 -3.60
C MET A 447 -35.81 -4.59 -2.15
N ASP A 448 -36.96 -4.88 -1.57
CA ASP A 448 -37.18 -4.61 -0.15
C ASP A 448 -36.41 -5.59 0.76
N ASN A 449 -36.16 -5.18 2.01
CA ASN A 449 -35.39 -5.99 2.95
C ASN A 449 -36.03 -7.35 3.26
N ASN A 450 -37.36 -7.46 3.14
CA ASN A 450 -38.08 -8.71 3.40
C ASN A 450 -38.20 -9.59 2.15
N GLN A 451 -37.68 -9.16 0.99
CA GLN A 451 -37.72 -9.87 -0.29
C GLN A 451 -39.14 -10.18 -0.76
N ASN A 452 -40.10 -9.37 -0.33
CA ASN A 452 -41.48 -9.46 -0.75
C ASN A 452 -41.74 -8.64 -2.02
N PHE A 453 -40.90 -7.63 -2.30
CA PHE A 453 -41.11 -6.66 -3.36
C PHE A 453 -39.84 -6.40 -4.18
N ILE A 454 -39.97 -6.54 -5.50
CA ILE A 454 -38.97 -6.06 -6.47
C ILE A 454 -39.40 -4.69 -6.96
N ILE A 455 -38.54 -3.70 -6.82
CA ILE A 455 -38.84 -2.32 -7.19
C ILE A 455 -38.15 -1.98 -8.50
N PHE A 456 -38.92 -1.44 -9.44
CA PHE A 456 -38.41 -1.03 -10.73
C PHE A 456 -38.97 0.33 -11.14
N LYS A 457 -38.23 1.06 -11.97
CA LYS A 457 -38.62 2.39 -12.46
C LYS A 457 -38.89 2.37 -13.96
N ARG A 458 -39.80 3.22 -14.40
CA ARG A 458 -39.97 3.58 -15.80
C ARG A 458 -40.23 5.08 -15.88
N ASN A 459 -39.27 5.82 -16.45
CA ASN A 459 -39.28 7.29 -16.44
C ASN A 459 -39.38 7.82 -14.99
N GLN A 460 -40.39 8.65 -14.71
CA GLN A 460 -40.65 9.24 -13.38
C GLN A 460 -41.58 8.37 -12.51
N MET A 461 -41.91 7.15 -12.95
CA MET A 461 -42.80 6.24 -12.24
C MET A 461 -42.01 5.09 -11.61
N VAL A 462 -42.46 4.68 -10.43
CA VAL A 462 -41.90 3.58 -9.64
C VAL A 462 -42.97 2.53 -9.47
N TYR A 463 -42.57 1.27 -9.56
CA TYR A 463 -43.45 0.12 -9.47
C TYR A 463 -42.90 -0.89 -8.47
N ALA A 464 -43.79 -1.62 -7.79
CA ALA A 464 -43.42 -2.80 -7.00
C ALA A 464 -44.08 -4.05 -7.55
N ILE A 465 -43.29 -5.10 -7.74
CA ILE A 465 -43.76 -6.45 -8.00
C ILE A 465 -43.79 -7.19 -6.67
N ASP A 466 -44.96 -7.67 -6.27
CA ASP A 466 -45.06 -8.62 -5.16
C ASP A 466 -44.57 -9.98 -5.64
N VAL A 467 -43.52 -10.49 -4.98
CA VAL A 467 -42.78 -11.70 -5.34
C VAL A 467 -43.63 -12.97 -5.18
N HIS A 468 -44.59 -12.98 -4.26
CA HIS A 468 -45.44 -14.14 -3.98
C HIS A 468 -46.58 -14.23 -5.00
N SER A 469 -47.26 -13.11 -5.24
CA SER A 469 -48.37 -13.04 -6.21
C SER A 469 -47.90 -12.94 -7.66
N GLN A 470 -46.65 -12.54 -7.89
CA GLN A 470 -46.07 -12.25 -9.20
C GLN A 470 -46.87 -11.21 -9.98
N SER A 471 -47.31 -10.17 -9.28
CA SER A 471 -48.10 -9.09 -9.87
C SER A 471 -47.56 -7.72 -9.45
N ILE A 472 -47.77 -6.72 -10.30
CA ILE A 472 -47.47 -5.33 -9.96
C ILE A 472 -48.57 -4.86 -9.00
N VAL A 473 -48.17 -4.51 -7.79
CA VAL A 473 -49.09 -4.14 -6.69
C VAL A 473 -49.03 -2.65 -6.34
N MET A 474 -48.05 -1.93 -6.86
CA MET A 474 -47.82 -0.51 -6.58
C MET A 474 -47.36 0.21 -7.84
N GLU A 475 -47.88 1.42 -8.02
CA GLU A 475 -47.44 2.40 -9.00
C GLU A 475 -47.44 3.77 -8.33
N GLN A 476 -46.29 4.46 -8.35
CA GLN A 476 -46.10 5.73 -7.66
C GLN A 476 -45.26 6.69 -8.51
N GLU A 477 -45.72 7.93 -8.62
CA GLU A 477 -44.96 9.00 -9.24
C GLU A 477 -43.88 9.51 -8.27
N ALA A 478 -42.62 9.50 -8.71
CA ALA A 478 -41.44 9.93 -7.96
C ALA A 478 -40.57 10.86 -8.81
N THR A 479 -41.13 11.99 -9.23
CA THR A 479 -40.49 12.96 -10.14
C THR A 479 -39.18 13.56 -9.63
N GLY A 480 -38.93 13.50 -8.33
CA GLY A 480 -37.70 13.94 -7.67
C GLY A 480 -36.69 12.82 -7.41
N GLY A 481 -36.96 11.59 -7.85
CA GLY A 481 -36.12 10.43 -7.64
C GLY A 481 -36.46 9.62 -6.39
N ILE A 482 -35.83 8.45 -6.29
CA ILE A 482 -36.03 7.50 -5.19
C ILE A 482 -34.87 7.61 -4.23
N ILE A 483 -35.18 7.63 -2.94
CA ILE A 483 -34.20 7.73 -1.85
C ILE A 483 -33.75 6.34 -1.42
N GLY A 484 -34.69 5.41 -1.36
CA GLY A 484 -34.43 4.01 -1.06
C GLY A 484 -35.58 3.36 -0.30
N ILE A 485 -35.36 2.11 0.11
CA ILE A 485 -36.38 1.28 0.76
C ILE A 485 -35.85 0.85 2.11
N ARG A 486 -36.67 1.02 3.15
CA ARG A 486 -36.29 0.62 4.51
C ARG A 486 -37.52 0.32 5.35
N ASN A 487 -37.45 -0.72 6.18
CA ASN A 487 -38.52 -1.11 7.11
C ASN A 487 -39.89 -1.21 6.42
N ASN A 488 -39.95 -1.86 5.27
CA ASN A 488 -41.17 -2.01 4.46
C ASN A 488 -41.81 -0.69 4.00
N ASN A 489 -41.01 0.38 3.90
CA ASN A 489 -41.41 1.66 3.36
C ASN A 489 -40.49 2.07 2.22
N MET A 490 -41.07 2.64 1.17
CA MET A 490 -40.34 3.32 0.12
C MET A 490 -40.24 4.81 0.44
N TYR A 491 -39.04 5.36 0.35
CA TYR A 491 -38.74 6.78 0.49
C TYR A 491 -38.40 7.34 -0.88
N TYR A 492 -39.01 8.46 -1.25
CA TYR A 492 -38.84 9.09 -2.55
C TYR A 492 -39.12 10.59 -2.46
N ALA A 493 -38.85 11.30 -3.54
CA ALA A 493 -39.20 12.70 -3.68
C ALA A 493 -40.10 12.97 -4.88
N THR A 494 -40.97 13.97 -4.76
CA THR A 494 -41.66 14.58 -5.90
C THR A 494 -41.15 16.00 -6.13
N CYS A 495 -41.07 16.39 -7.39
CA CYS A 495 -40.68 17.72 -7.82
C CYS A 495 -41.92 18.59 -7.98
N GLU A 496 -42.12 19.50 -7.04
CA GLU A 496 -43.29 20.37 -6.98
C GLU A 496 -42.93 21.78 -7.46
N LYS A 497 -43.81 22.36 -8.27
CA LYS A 497 -43.66 23.75 -8.72
C LYS A 497 -44.07 24.70 -7.58
N ARG A 498 -43.19 25.63 -7.24
CA ARG A 498 -43.43 26.67 -6.25
C ARG A 498 -43.93 27.94 -6.92
N GLU A 499 -45.16 28.33 -6.61
CA GLU A 499 -45.68 29.64 -7.00
C GLU A 499 -45.15 30.72 -6.04
N ASP A 500 -44.17 31.51 -6.50
CA ASP A 500 -43.62 32.63 -5.71
C ASP A 500 -43.91 34.02 -6.32
N GLY A 501 -44.75 34.07 -7.35
CA GLY A 501 -45.11 35.30 -8.06
C GLY A 501 -44.01 35.87 -8.97
N SER A 502 -42.88 35.19 -9.11
CA SER A 502 -41.84 35.54 -10.09
C SER A 502 -42.17 35.02 -11.50
N LEU A 503 -41.53 35.58 -12.52
CA LEU A 503 -41.66 35.13 -13.91
C LEU A 503 -40.95 33.79 -14.17
N GLU A 504 -40.05 33.39 -13.28
CA GLU A 504 -39.27 32.16 -13.39
C GLU A 504 -39.96 31.04 -12.60
N GLU A 505 -40.18 29.90 -13.26
CA GLU A 505 -40.71 28.73 -12.56
C GLU A 505 -39.66 28.18 -11.62
N LYS A 506 -40.01 28.06 -10.34
CA LYS A 506 -39.16 27.43 -9.34
C LYS A 506 -39.73 26.11 -8.90
N TYR A 507 -38.85 25.16 -8.62
CA TYR A 507 -39.18 23.81 -8.23
C TYR A 507 -38.53 23.48 -6.89
N VAL A 508 -39.27 22.78 -6.04
CA VAL A 508 -38.82 22.25 -4.75
C VAL A 508 -39.05 20.74 -4.72
N LEU A 509 -38.26 20.03 -3.92
CA LEU A 509 -38.44 18.61 -3.72
C LEU A 509 -39.22 18.36 -2.42
N GLU A 510 -40.27 17.57 -2.50
CA GLU A 510 -41.02 17.08 -1.35
C GLU A 510 -40.64 15.63 -1.06
N LEU A 511 -40.12 15.37 0.13
CA LEU A 511 -39.81 14.03 0.62
C LEU A 511 -41.09 13.34 1.05
N LYS A 512 -41.27 12.11 0.60
CA LYS A 512 -42.44 11.29 0.85
C LYS A 512 -42.06 9.88 1.25
N LYS A 513 -42.99 9.23 1.96
CA LYS A 513 -42.90 7.82 2.35
C LYS A 513 -44.15 7.08 1.92
N LEU A 514 -43.99 5.92 1.30
CA LEU A 514 -45.08 4.99 1.00
C LEU A 514 -44.86 3.71 1.80
N SER A 515 -45.86 3.31 2.58
CA SER A 515 -45.85 2.03 3.29
C SER A 515 -46.33 0.90 2.37
N PHE A 516 -45.57 -0.20 2.26
CA PHE A 516 -46.00 -1.36 1.48
C PHE A 516 -47.11 -2.18 2.17
N ASP A 517 -47.24 -2.10 3.50
CA ASP A 517 -48.30 -2.81 4.24
C ASP A 517 -49.67 -2.16 4.07
N THR A 518 -49.70 -0.83 4.09
CA THR A 518 -50.94 -0.05 4.14
C THR A 518 -51.23 0.68 2.84
N TYR A 519 -50.26 0.73 1.91
CA TYR A 519 -50.30 1.53 0.69
C TYR A 519 -50.62 3.01 0.93
N THR A 520 -50.24 3.51 2.11
CA THR A 520 -50.49 4.91 2.50
C THR A 520 -49.25 5.76 2.24
N GLU A 521 -49.41 6.80 1.41
CA GLU A 521 -48.43 7.87 1.23
C GLU A 521 -48.46 8.82 2.45
N THR A 522 -47.29 9.26 2.89
CA THR A 522 -47.10 10.26 3.95
C THR A 522 -46.08 11.28 3.49
N ASN A 523 -46.46 12.56 3.49
CA ASN A 523 -45.52 13.66 3.27
C ASN A 523 -44.63 13.81 4.50
N LEU A 524 -43.32 13.80 4.28
CA LEU A 524 -42.33 13.87 5.35
C LEU A 524 -41.85 15.31 5.55
N ALA A 525 -41.33 15.94 4.50
CA ALA A 525 -40.79 17.29 4.56
C ALA A 525 -40.59 17.90 3.16
N THR A 526 -40.43 19.22 3.07
CA THR A 526 -40.03 19.92 1.85
C THR A 526 -38.56 20.33 1.97
N LEU A 527 -37.74 20.01 0.98
CA LEU A 527 -36.34 20.40 0.96
C LEU A 527 -36.19 21.94 0.86
N PRO A 528 -35.21 22.54 1.56
CA PRO A 528 -35.19 23.98 1.83
C PRO A 528 -34.88 24.85 0.60
N HIS A 529 -34.21 24.28 -0.41
CA HIS A 529 -33.70 25.02 -1.57
C HIS A 529 -34.56 24.75 -2.81
N ALA A 530 -34.98 25.84 -3.46
CA ALA A 530 -35.72 25.82 -4.71
C ALA A 530 -34.78 26.08 -5.89
N PHE A 531 -35.04 25.45 -7.03
CA PHE A 531 -34.25 25.57 -8.25
C PHE A 531 -35.10 26.22 -9.34
N SER A 532 -34.51 27.13 -10.12
CA SER A 532 -35.16 27.68 -11.31
C SER A 532 -35.16 26.62 -12.42
N ALA A 533 -36.29 26.49 -13.12
CA ALA A 533 -36.29 25.81 -14.40
C ALA A 533 -35.77 26.78 -15.47
N ASP A 534 -34.62 26.44 -16.04
CA ASP A 534 -34.13 27.04 -17.28
C ASP A 534 -34.07 25.93 -18.35
N VAL A 535 -34.18 26.29 -19.62
CA VAL A 535 -34.23 25.38 -20.79
C VAL A 535 -33.00 24.46 -20.86
N PHE A 536 -31.90 24.85 -20.20
CA PHE A 536 -30.63 24.13 -20.20
C PHE A 536 -30.31 23.41 -18.88
N VAL A 537 -31.27 23.33 -17.96
CA VAL A 537 -31.08 22.76 -16.62
C VAL A 537 -32.14 21.68 -16.38
N SER A 538 -31.71 20.52 -15.89
CA SER A 538 -32.62 19.43 -15.53
C SER A 538 -33.56 19.84 -14.39
N MET A 539 -34.71 19.16 -14.28
CA MET A 539 -35.52 19.26 -13.07
C MET A 539 -34.69 18.84 -11.84
N PRO A 540 -34.93 19.45 -10.67
CA PRO A 540 -34.21 19.04 -9.47
C PRO A 540 -34.58 17.61 -9.11
N CYS A 541 -33.58 16.83 -8.72
CA CYS A 541 -33.75 15.45 -8.28
C CYS A 541 -32.74 15.10 -7.19
N ILE A 542 -33.03 14.02 -6.49
CA ILE A 542 -32.10 13.36 -5.57
C ILE A 542 -31.23 12.43 -6.42
N GLU A 543 -29.93 12.67 -6.41
CA GLU A 543 -28.95 11.89 -7.20
C GLU A 543 -28.32 10.79 -6.35
N THR A 544 -28.07 11.07 -5.07
CA THR A 544 -27.42 10.14 -4.14
C THR A 544 -28.10 10.22 -2.77
N ALA A 545 -28.27 9.07 -2.12
CA ALA A 545 -28.86 8.98 -0.79
C ALA A 545 -28.20 7.87 0.04
N GLN A 546 -28.05 8.09 1.35
CA GLN A 546 -27.54 7.08 2.28
C GLN A 546 -28.29 7.12 3.62
N PHE A 547 -28.75 5.96 4.09
CA PHE A 547 -29.36 5.81 5.40
C PHE A 547 -28.29 5.56 6.48
N GLN A 548 -28.34 6.31 7.58
CA GLN A 548 -27.44 6.17 8.72
C GLN A 548 -28.25 6.28 10.03
N GLY A 549 -28.54 5.16 10.70
CA GLY A 549 -29.33 5.20 11.93
C GLY A 549 -30.75 5.74 11.67
N ASN A 550 -31.13 6.84 12.29
CA ASN A 550 -32.41 7.53 12.03
C ASN A 550 -32.30 8.66 11.01
N ASP A 551 -31.12 8.87 10.43
CA ASP A 551 -30.87 9.92 9.48
C ASP A 551 -30.85 9.40 8.05
N ILE A 552 -31.27 10.25 7.12
CA ILE A 552 -31.04 10.09 5.68
C ILE A 552 -30.19 11.26 5.23
N PHE A 553 -29.05 10.96 4.62
CA PHE A 553 -28.24 11.96 3.93
C PHE A 553 -28.63 11.95 2.45
N LEU A 554 -28.84 13.13 1.87
CA LEU A 554 -29.33 13.29 0.50
C LEU A 554 -28.48 14.32 -0.22
N ALA A 555 -27.99 13.98 -1.42
CA ALA A 555 -27.51 14.95 -2.39
C ALA A 555 -28.61 15.22 -3.40
N TYR A 556 -29.03 16.48 -3.48
CA TYR A 556 -30.06 16.89 -4.43
C TYR A 556 -29.72 18.22 -5.11
N GLY A 557 -30.07 18.31 -6.38
CA GLY A 557 -29.64 19.41 -7.22
C GLY A 557 -30.17 19.29 -8.64
N THR A 558 -29.58 20.09 -9.52
CA THR A 558 -29.85 20.06 -10.96
C THR A 558 -28.55 19.82 -11.72
N ARG A 559 -28.67 19.32 -12.94
CA ARG A 559 -27.57 19.23 -13.90
C ARG A 559 -27.80 20.20 -15.05
N GLY A 560 -26.76 20.94 -15.42
CA GLY A 560 -26.85 21.96 -16.47
C GLY A 560 -25.70 21.96 -17.47
N GLY A 561 -25.98 22.46 -18.67
CA GLY A 561 -25.00 22.65 -19.74
C GLY A 561 -24.59 21.38 -20.51
N THR A 562 -23.76 21.55 -21.54
CA THR A 562 -23.33 20.45 -22.45
C THR A 562 -22.53 19.33 -21.76
N LEU A 563 -21.94 19.62 -20.59
CA LEU A 563 -21.15 18.68 -19.80
C LEU A 563 -21.93 18.14 -18.58
N HIS A 564 -23.21 18.50 -18.41
CA HIS A 564 -24.07 18.02 -17.31
C HIS A 564 -23.46 18.20 -15.91
N TYR A 565 -22.88 19.38 -15.65
CA TYR A 565 -22.32 19.70 -14.34
C TYR A 565 -23.43 19.71 -13.29
N TYR A 566 -23.18 19.01 -12.18
CA TYR A 566 -24.09 19.00 -11.04
C TYR A 566 -23.94 20.28 -10.24
N THR A 567 -25.06 20.83 -9.78
CA THR A 567 -25.10 21.92 -8.80
C THR A 567 -26.20 21.62 -7.81
N GLY A 568 -25.84 21.45 -6.54
CA GLY A 568 -26.81 21.05 -5.54
C GLY A 568 -26.35 21.25 -4.11
N TYR A 569 -27.00 20.51 -3.22
CA TYR A 569 -26.81 20.56 -1.78
C TYR A 569 -26.69 19.15 -1.24
N ILE A 570 -25.99 19.00 -0.11
CA ILE A 570 -26.05 17.80 0.71
C ILE A 570 -26.81 18.16 1.99
N VAL A 571 -27.89 17.44 2.28
CA VAL A 571 -28.71 17.62 3.48
C VAL A 571 -28.74 16.35 4.31
N ARG A 572 -28.99 16.53 5.62
CA ARG A 572 -29.35 15.47 6.55
C ARG A 572 -30.83 15.65 6.90
N PHE A 573 -31.59 14.57 6.80
CA PHE A 573 -33.00 14.49 7.17
C PHE A 573 -33.17 13.47 8.30
N GLU A 574 -33.68 13.89 9.45
CA GLU A 574 -33.93 13.00 10.59
C GLU A 574 -35.36 12.44 10.52
N LEU A 575 -35.48 11.11 10.43
CA LEU A 575 -36.75 10.41 10.23
C LEU A 575 -37.80 10.60 11.33
N LEU A 576 -37.35 10.81 12.58
CA LEU A 576 -38.26 10.86 13.73
C LEU A 576 -38.82 12.26 13.98
N SER A 577 -37.98 13.29 13.86
CA SER A 577 -38.36 14.69 14.04
C SER A 577 -38.87 15.33 12.76
N CYS A 578 -38.59 14.71 11.60
CA CYS A 578 -38.74 15.30 10.27
C CYS A 578 -37.95 16.61 10.09
N GLU A 579 -36.89 16.83 10.86
CA GLU A 579 -36.02 17.98 10.71
C GLU A 579 -35.05 17.80 9.53
N ILE A 580 -34.80 18.89 8.80
CA ILE A 580 -33.83 18.95 7.71
C ILE A 580 -32.72 19.93 8.10
N GLU A 581 -31.48 19.50 7.89
CA GLU A 581 -30.29 20.32 8.07
C GLU A 581 -29.44 20.31 6.81
N THR A 582 -29.06 21.49 6.30
CA THR A 582 -28.10 21.61 5.19
C THR A 582 -26.69 21.37 5.71
N MET A 583 -26.08 20.27 5.25
CA MET A 583 -24.73 19.86 5.62
C MET A 583 -23.69 20.58 4.76
N VAL A 584 -23.91 20.60 3.45
CA VAL A 584 -23.03 21.22 2.47
C VAL A 584 -23.86 22.11 1.55
N ALA A 585 -23.52 23.39 1.55
CA ALA A 585 -24.09 24.36 0.60
C ALA A 585 -23.25 24.35 -0.68
N HIS A 586 -23.92 24.31 -1.84
CA HIS A 586 -23.29 24.44 -3.16
C HIS A 586 -22.23 23.37 -3.44
N SER A 587 -22.67 22.13 -3.61
CA SER A 587 -21.83 21.04 -4.08
C SER A 587 -21.81 21.00 -5.62
N SER A 588 -20.62 20.83 -6.18
CA SER A 588 -20.39 20.59 -7.62
C SER A 588 -20.44 19.10 -8.00
N ASN A 589 -20.57 18.21 -7.01
CA ASN A 589 -20.78 16.77 -7.20
C ASN A 589 -21.93 16.26 -6.32
N SER A 590 -22.68 15.29 -6.82
CA SER A 590 -23.70 14.55 -6.08
C SER A 590 -23.10 13.48 -5.16
N ASP A 591 -21.88 13.03 -5.41
CA ASP A 591 -21.29 11.89 -4.70
C ASP A 591 -20.83 12.28 -3.29
N PHE A 592 -21.20 11.46 -2.30
CA PHE A 592 -20.78 11.58 -0.92
C PHE A 592 -20.77 10.21 -0.23
N LEU A 593 -20.07 10.13 0.90
CA LEU A 593 -20.04 8.93 1.76
C LEU A 593 -20.18 9.33 3.22
N ILE A 594 -21.08 8.66 3.94
CA ILE A 594 -21.21 8.72 5.39
C ILE A 594 -20.59 7.45 5.97
N THR A 595 -19.69 7.62 6.93
CA THR A 595 -19.09 6.50 7.64
C THR A 595 -18.77 6.86 9.08
N ASN A 596 -18.75 5.85 9.96
CA ASN A 596 -18.28 5.99 11.32
C ASN A 596 -16.82 5.56 11.39
N THR A 597 -15.90 6.50 11.52
CA THR A 597 -14.48 6.22 11.76
C THR A 597 -14.16 6.50 13.21
N GLU A 598 -13.56 5.53 13.93
CA GLU A 598 -13.23 5.68 15.36
C GLU A 598 -14.44 6.07 16.25
N ASN A 599 -15.62 5.51 15.97
CA ASN A 599 -16.89 5.85 16.62
C ASN A 599 -17.34 7.31 16.44
N GLN A 600 -16.82 8.04 15.45
CA GLN A 600 -17.30 9.37 15.09
C GLN A 600 -17.88 9.38 13.67
N PRO A 601 -19.03 10.05 13.47
CA PRO A 601 -19.67 10.12 12.17
C PRO A 601 -18.99 11.17 11.28
N PHE A 602 -18.57 10.75 10.10
CA PHE A 602 -17.94 11.60 9.10
C PHE A 602 -18.72 11.58 7.78
N LEU A 603 -18.88 12.76 7.18
CA LEU A 603 -19.38 12.98 5.82
C LEU A 603 -18.20 13.34 4.93
N TYR A 604 -17.93 12.50 3.95
CA TYR A 604 -16.98 12.76 2.90
C TYR A 604 -17.73 13.25 1.65
N TYR A 605 -17.20 14.25 0.94
CA TYR A 605 -17.82 14.84 -0.24
C TYR A 605 -16.80 15.59 -1.09
N PHE A 606 -17.10 15.84 -2.36
CA PHE A 606 -16.25 16.64 -3.24
C PHE A 606 -16.59 18.13 -3.18
N THR A 607 -15.55 18.97 -3.30
CA THR A 607 -15.69 20.43 -3.44
C THR A 607 -15.30 20.88 -4.85
N GLU A 608 -15.43 22.19 -5.15
CA GLU A 608 -15.15 22.80 -6.46
C GLU A 608 -13.74 22.54 -7.04
N GLN A 609 -12.79 21.99 -6.27
CA GLN A 609 -11.39 21.77 -6.67
C GLN A 609 -11.01 20.29 -6.86
N GLU A 610 -11.96 19.38 -7.08
CA GLU A 610 -11.72 17.91 -7.18
C GLU A 610 -11.07 17.29 -5.92
N ASN A 611 -10.93 18.07 -4.85
CA ASN A 611 -10.42 17.61 -3.57
C ASN A 611 -11.57 17.05 -2.73
N VAL A 612 -11.28 15.93 -2.08
CA VAL A 612 -12.15 15.32 -1.09
C VAL A 612 -12.11 16.12 0.19
N SER A 613 -13.28 16.54 0.65
CA SER A 613 -13.50 17.12 1.96
C SER A 613 -14.13 16.08 2.86
N ARG A 614 -13.73 16.09 4.13
CA ARG A 614 -14.33 15.27 5.18
C ARG A 614 -14.79 16.17 6.31
N MET A 615 -16.08 16.14 6.60
CA MET A 615 -16.72 16.84 7.70
C MET A 615 -17.04 15.87 8.82
N ASN A 616 -16.60 16.16 10.04
CA ASN A 616 -17.15 15.51 11.22
C ASN A 616 -18.59 16.01 11.44
N ILE A 617 -19.56 15.11 11.37
CA ILE A 617 -20.98 15.47 11.40
C ILE A 617 -21.37 16.10 12.75
N SER A 618 -20.76 15.65 13.84
CA SER A 618 -21.05 16.17 15.18
C SER A 618 -20.40 17.52 15.47
N THR A 619 -19.15 17.73 15.04
CA THR A 619 -18.38 18.94 15.40
C THR A 619 -18.36 20.00 14.30
N ARG A 620 -18.76 19.66 13.07
CA ARG A 620 -18.69 20.50 11.88
C ARG A 620 -17.27 20.90 11.46
N VAL A 621 -16.26 20.28 12.05
CA VAL A 621 -14.86 20.46 11.64
C VAL A 621 -14.66 19.76 10.30
N VAL A 622 -14.10 20.48 9.33
CA VAL A 622 -13.78 19.98 8.00
C VAL A 622 -12.27 19.86 7.85
N ASP A 623 -11.81 18.72 7.32
CA ASP A 623 -10.46 18.52 6.83
C ASP A 623 -10.48 17.97 5.38
N HIS A 624 -9.29 17.76 4.81
CA HIS A 624 -9.11 17.40 3.40
C HIS A 624 -8.21 16.15 3.29
N PRO A 625 -8.78 14.94 3.42
CA PRO A 625 -8.03 13.70 3.27
C PRO A 625 -7.71 13.44 1.78
N SER A 626 -6.79 12.51 1.54
CA SER A 626 -6.47 12.07 0.18
C SER A 626 -7.68 11.44 -0.53
N ILE A 627 -7.74 11.58 -1.85
CA ILE A 627 -8.89 11.22 -2.71
C ILE A 627 -9.40 9.79 -2.51
N GLY A 628 -8.52 8.83 -2.20
CA GLY A 628 -8.87 7.41 -2.04
C GLY A 628 -9.79 7.05 -0.86
N THR A 629 -10.37 8.03 -0.14
CA THR A 629 -11.19 7.78 1.06
C THR A 629 -12.70 7.76 0.78
N LEU A 630 -13.13 8.01 -0.47
CA LEU A 630 -14.51 8.44 -0.73
C LEU A 630 -15.48 7.44 -1.37
N ALA A 631 -15.04 6.35 -2.00
CA ALA A 631 -15.95 5.58 -2.83
C ALA A 631 -15.95 4.10 -2.45
N ASP A 632 -17.13 3.64 -2.01
CA ASP A 632 -17.45 2.22 -1.96
C ASP A 632 -17.18 1.62 -3.35
N ASN A 633 -16.41 0.53 -3.39
CA ASN A 633 -16.04 -0.21 -4.59
C ASN A 633 -15.18 0.53 -5.64
N ASP A 634 -14.72 1.76 -5.39
CA ASP A 634 -13.70 2.34 -6.26
C ASP A 634 -12.33 1.76 -5.92
N VAL A 635 -11.67 1.27 -6.96
CA VAL A 635 -10.32 0.75 -6.84
C VAL A 635 -9.32 1.89 -6.94
N PHE A 636 -8.49 2.01 -5.91
CA PHE A 636 -7.39 2.97 -5.83
C PHE A 636 -6.05 2.26 -5.74
N GLU A 637 -4.99 2.96 -6.12
CA GLU A 637 -3.63 2.45 -6.01
C GLU A 637 -2.91 3.02 -4.77
N ASP A 638 -2.24 2.16 -3.99
CA ASP A 638 -1.35 2.58 -2.91
C ASP A 638 -0.08 1.72 -2.80
N GLU A 639 0.64 1.80 -1.67
CA GLU A 639 1.89 1.06 -1.45
C GLU A 639 1.72 -0.47 -1.47
N SER A 640 0.52 -0.98 -1.18
CA SER A 640 0.21 -2.41 -1.16
C SER A 640 -0.24 -2.95 -2.53
N GLY A 641 -0.79 -2.09 -3.39
CA GLY A 641 -1.23 -2.45 -4.74
C GLY A 641 -2.54 -1.76 -5.12
N LEU A 642 -3.33 -2.44 -5.95
CA LEU A 642 -4.70 -2.04 -6.27
C LEU A 642 -5.65 -2.52 -5.18
N CYS A 643 -6.29 -1.56 -4.52
CA CYS A 643 -7.08 -1.77 -3.31
C CYS A 643 -8.47 -1.15 -3.44
N PHE A 644 -9.41 -1.63 -2.64
CA PHE A 644 -10.69 -0.97 -2.45
C PHE A 644 -11.07 -1.03 -0.96
N TYR A 645 -11.99 -0.15 -0.56
CA TYR A 645 -12.66 -0.27 0.74
C TYR A 645 -13.95 -1.05 0.52
N GLY A 646 -14.05 -2.20 1.18
CA GLY A 646 -15.25 -3.02 1.22
C GLY A 646 -16.14 -2.67 2.42
N LYS A 647 -17.06 -3.58 2.74
CA LYS A 647 -18.02 -3.48 3.84
C LYS A 647 -17.32 -3.11 5.14
N ASN A 648 -17.93 -2.20 5.89
CA ASN A 648 -17.40 -1.65 7.15
C ASN A 648 -16.04 -0.93 7.01
N ASN A 649 -15.75 -0.34 5.84
CA ASN A 649 -14.48 0.33 5.53
C ASN A 649 -13.25 -0.58 5.70
N VAL A 650 -13.41 -1.89 5.50
CA VAL A 650 -12.28 -2.81 5.50
C VAL A 650 -11.53 -2.65 4.18
N LYS A 651 -10.25 -2.27 4.27
CA LYS A 651 -9.39 -2.17 3.10
C LYS A 651 -8.96 -3.57 2.64
N TYR A 652 -9.20 -3.89 1.37
CA TYR A 652 -8.71 -5.10 0.73
C TYR A 652 -7.77 -4.76 -0.42
N THR A 653 -6.69 -5.55 -0.56
CA THR A 653 -5.81 -5.50 -1.73
C THR A 653 -6.25 -6.57 -2.75
N LEU A 654 -6.80 -6.13 -3.88
CA LEU A 654 -7.21 -7.03 -4.96
C LEU A 654 -5.99 -7.59 -5.68
N ILE A 655 -5.12 -6.70 -6.16
CA ILE A 655 -3.90 -7.04 -6.91
C ILE A 655 -2.71 -6.39 -6.21
N GLY A 656 -1.78 -7.20 -5.70
CA GLY A 656 -0.57 -6.70 -5.06
C GLY A 656 0.45 -6.14 -6.05
N VAL A 657 1.32 -5.22 -5.61
CA VAL A 657 2.36 -4.60 -6.44
C VAL A 657 3.26 -5.63 -7.14
N SER A 658 3.54 -6.76 -6.49
CA SER A 658 4.35 -7.85 -7.06
C SER A 658 3.69 -8.52 -8.27
N ASP A 659 2.37 -8.40 -8.40
CA ASP A 659 1.58 -9.13 -9.39
C ASP A 659 1.13 -8.24 -10.54
N TYR A 660 1.50 -6.97 -10.58
CA TYR A 660 1.09 -6.03 -11.64
C TYR A 660 1.35 -6.57 -13.05
N GLU A 661 2.55 -7.08 -13.28
CA GLU A 661 2.94 -7.67 -14.56
C GLU A 661 2.09 -8.90 -14.91
N LYS A 662 1.71 -9.72 -13.92
CA LYS A 662 0.85 -10.90 -14.11
C LYS A 662 -0.53 -10.52 -14.67
N TYR A 663 -1.07 -9.38 -14.24
CA TYR A 663 -2.37 -8.90 -14.70
C TYR A 663 -2.27 -7.94 -15.89
N GLY A 664 -1.07 -7.57 -16.34
CA GLY A 664 -0.87 -6.56 -17.39
C GLY A 664 -1.18 -5.14 -16.93
N TYR A 665 -1.05 -4.87 -15.63
CA TYR A 665 -1.23 -3.54 -15.05
C TYR A 665 0.08 -2.75 -15.11
N GLU A 666 0.01 -1.53 -15.63
CA GLU A 666 1.09 -0.55 -15.51
C GLU A 666 0.78 0.42 -14.37
N LYS A 667 1.74 0.62 -13.47
CA LYS A 667 1.58 1.48 -12.30
C LYS A 667 1.09 2.88 -12.69
N GLY A 668 0.05 3.34 -12.01
CA GLY A 668 -0.64 4.60 -12.26
C GLY A 668 -1.78 4.50 -13.27
N ASN A 669 -1.93 3.41 -14.04
CA ASN A 669 -2.85 3.36 -15.18
C ASN A 669 -4.31 2.97 -14.83
N ILE A 670 -4.68 2.91 -13.55
CA ILE A 670 -6.03 2.49 -13.16
C ILE A 670 -7.06 3.55 -13.52
N ASN A 671 -8.10 3.14 -14.26
CA ASN A 671 -9.17 4.02 -14.73
C ASN A 671 -8.67 5.27 -15.49
N GLN A 672 -7.45 5.23 -16.03
CA GLN A 672 -6.92 6.34 -16.81
C GLN A 672 -7.38 6.25 -18.26
N TYR A 673 -8.06 7.30 -18.72
CA TYR A 673 -8.30 7.55 -20.14
C TYR A 673 -7.04 8.16 -20.79
N ALA A 674 -5.88 7.52 -20.65
CA ALA A 674 -4.57 7.99 -21.14
C ALA A 674 -4.16 7.37 -22.49
N ASP A 675 -3.21 8.02 -23.19
CA ASP A 675 -2.80 7.81 -24.58
C ASP A 675 -2.38 6.38 -25.00
N GLY A 676 -2.29 5.41 -24.08
CA GLY A 676 -1.72 4.07 -24.33
C GLY A 676 -2.71 2.91 -24.19
N SER A 677 -3.07 2.57 -22.94
CA SER A 677 -3.90 1.41 -22.61
C SER A 677 -4.86 1.74 -21.48
N ASN A 678 -5.98 1.03 -21.41
CA ASN A 678 -6.96 1.18 -20.35
C ASN A 678 -7.02 -0.10 -19.53
N PHE A 679 -7.03 0.09 -18.21
CA PHE A 679 -7.12 -0.97 -17.21
C PHE A 679 -8.13 -0.55 -16.15
N SER A 680 -9.23 -1.29 -16.04
CA SER A 680 -10.26 -1.02 -15.04
C SER A 680 -10.66 -2.27 -14.29
N ILE A 681 -10.95 -2.09 -13.00
CA ILE A 681 -11.54 -3.12 -12.15
C ILE A 681 -12.94 -2.66 -11.78
N SER A 682 -13.91 -3.55 -11.95
CA SER A 682 -15.34 -3.27 -11.74
C SER A 682 -16.06 -4.52 -11.23
N GLU A 683 -17.39 -4.42 -11.02
CA GLU A 683 -18.24 -5.54 -10.56
C GLU A 683 -17.71 -6.22 -9.28
N ILE A 684 -17.37 -5.40 -8.28
CA ILE A 684 -16.84 -5.89 -7.02
C ILE A 684 -17.99 -6.37 -6.13
N ASN A 685 -17.99 -7.65 -5.76
CA ASN A 685 -18.95 -8.23 -4.82
C ASN A 685 -18.22 -8.91 -3.66
N GLU A 686 -18.36 -8.36 -2.45
CA GLU A 686 -17.78 -8.91 -1.22
C GLU A 686 -18.74 -9.87 -0.50
N PHE A 687 -18.28 -11.10 -0.28
CA PHE A 687 -18.88 -12.13 0.56
C PHE A 687 -17.95 -12.47 1.72
N ALA A 688 -18.45 -13.23 2.71
CA ALA A 688 -17.68 -13.58 3.91
C ALA A 688 -16.36 -14.34 3.63
N ASP A 689 -16.27 -15.08 2.53
CA ASP A 689 -15.11 -15.91 2.19
C ASP A 689 -14.41 -15.51 0.88
N LYS A 690 -15.08 -14.76 0.00
CA LYS A 690 -14.59 -14.39 -1.33
C LYS A 690 -14.95 -12.97 -1.73
N ILE A 691 -14.10 -12.36 -2.53
CA ILE A 691 -14.36 -11.09 -3.22
C ILE A 691 -14.31 -11.35 -4.72
N PHE A 692 -15.41 -11.11 -5.42
CA PHE A 692 -15.47 -11.20 -6.87
C PHE A 692 -15.13 -9.86 -7.50
N PHE A 693 -14.48 -9.87 -8.65
CA PHE A 693 -14.20 -8.66 -9.42
C PHE A 693 -13.96 -8.99 -10.89
N ARG A 694 -14.33 -8.03 -11.75
CA ARG A 694 -14.08 -8.05 -13.19
C ARG A 694 -12.89 -7.16 -13.51
N LEU A 695 -12.06 -7.62 -14.44
CA LEU A 695 -10.91 -6.90 -14.96
C LEU A 695 -11.08 -6.67 -16.47
N ASP A 696 -11.12 -5.42 -16.91
CA ASP A 696 -11.18 -5.04 -18.32
C ASP A 696 -9.84 -4.45 -18.77
N ILE A 697 -9.31 -4.95 -19.88
CA ILE A 697 -8.01 -4.53 -20.43
C ILE A 697 -8.20 -4.17 -21.90
N GLY A 698 -7.72 -3.00 -22.31
CA GLY A 698 -7.85 -2.50 -23.67
C GLY A 698 -6.71 -1.58 -24.08
N TYR A 699 -6.66 -1.26 -25.36
CA TYR A 699 -5.69 -0.34 -25.93
C TYR A 699 -6.40 0.83 -26.62
N HIS A 700 -5.73 1.98 -26.63
CA HIS A 700 -6.20 3.18 -27.28
C HIS A 700 -6.03 3.06 -28.80
N ASP A 701 -7.11 3.29 -29.56
CA ASP A 701 -7.09 3.41 -31.03
C ASP A 701 -7.35 4.86 -31.45
N PRO A 702 -6.29 5.67 -31.65
CA PRO A 702 -6.44 7.10 -31.96
C PRO A 702 -7.09 7.36 -33.32
N THR A 703 -7.24 6.34 -34.17
CA THR A 703 -7.89 6.49 -35.48
C THR A 703 -9.41 6.58 -35.36
N GLN A 704 -9.97 6.15 -34.23
CA GLN A 704 -11.41 6.13 -33.95
C GLN A 704 -11.83 7.18 -32.91
N ASP A 705 -10.90 8.05 -32.50
CA ASP A 705 -11.18 9.12 -31.56
C ASP A 705 -12.27 10.07 -32.04
N VAL A 706 -13.13 10.46 -31.10
CA VAL A 706 -14.22 11.41 -31.37
C VAL A 706 -13.93 12.72 -30.64
N GLY A 707 -13.20 13.60 -31.34
CA GLY A 707 -12.81 14.90 -30.83
C GLY A 707 -11.71 14.79 -29.78
N TRP A 708 -12.01 15.13 -28.53
CA TRP A 708 -11.09 15.00 -27.39
C TRP A 708 -11.24 13.68 -26.64
N ARG A 709 -12.12 12.77 -27.11
CA ARG A 709 -12.46 11.54 -26.41
C ARG A 709 -11.69 10.34 -27.00
N PRO A 710 -10.81 9.70 -26.21
CA PRO A 710 -10.08 8.53 -26.66
C PRO A 710 -11.01 7.35 -26.92
N TYR A 711 -10.76 6.61 -28.00
CA TYR A 711 -11.46 5.37 -28.32
C TYR A 711 -10.65 4.17 -27.83
N TYR A 712 -11.25 3.27 -27.06
CA TYR A 712 -10.58 2.05 -26.59
C TYR A 712 -11.16 0.81 -27.25
N VAL A 713 -10.25 -0.05 -27.73
CA VAL A 713 -10.54 -1.40 -28.18
C VAL A 713 -10.25 -2.36 -27.03
N ARG A 714 -11.22 -3.18 -26.66
CA ARG A 714 -11.04 -4.22 -25.64
C ARG A 714 -10.12 -5.30 -26.19
N SER A 715 -9.15 -5.69 -25.38
CA SER A 715 -8.25 -6.81 -25.67
C SER A 715 -8.68 -8.09 -24.95
N LYS A 716 -9.17 -7.98 -23.72
CA LYS A 716 -9.69 -9.09 -22.92
C LYS A 716 -10.50 -8.58 -21.73
N THR A 717 -11.43 -9.41 -21.27
CA THR A 717 -12.15 -9.23 -20.00
C THR A 717 -12.00 -10.51 -19.17
N GLN A 718 -11.53 -10.37 -17.94
CA GLN A 718 -11.26 -11.48 -17.03
C GLN A 718 -12.11 -11.37 -15.76
N PHE A 719 -12.64 -12.49 -15.30
CA PHE A 719 -13.45 -12.56 -14.08
C PHE A 719 -12.72 -13.35 -13.02
N TYR A 720 -12.54 -12.77 -11.83
CA TYR A 720 -11.81 -13.38 -10.74
C TYR A 720 -12.66 -13.48 -9.48
N TYR A 721 -12.30 -14.44 -8.63
CA TYR A 721 -12.54 -14.30 -7.20
C TYR A 721 -11.21 -14.29 -6.44
N LYS A 722 -11.17 -13.52 -5.36
CA LYS A 722 -10.11 -13.54 -4.35
C LYS A 722 -10.64 -14.26 -3.12
N GLU A 723 -9.95 -15.31 -2.69
CA GLU A 723 -10.23 -15.89 -1.38
C GLU A 723 -9.71 -14.97 -0.28
N ILE A 724 -10.57 -14.62 0.68
CA ILE A 724 -10.21 -13.68 1.75
C ILE A 724 -9.12 -14.27 2.66
N TYR A 725 -9.15 -15.58 2.91
CA TYR A 725 -8.22 -16.26 3.82
C TYR A 725 -6.83 -16.49 3.20
N SER A 726 -6.79 -17.05 1.99
CA SER A 726 -5.52 -17.35 1.32
C SER A 726 -4.92 -16.13 0.62
N GLY A 727 -5.74 -15.10 0.34
CA GLY A 727 -5.37 -13.94 -0.46
C GLY A 727 -5.16 -14.26 -1.94
N MET A 728 -5.45 -15.49 -2.36
CA MET A 728 -5.22 -15.98 -3.71
C MET A 728 -6.34 -15.54 -4.65
N ASN A 729 -5.95 -14.97 -5.79
CA ASN A 729 -6.87 -14.68 -6.88
C ASN A 729 -6.96 -15.88 -7.82
N THR A 730 -8.18 -16.32 -8.13
CA THR A 730 -8.47 -17.43 -9.04
C THR A 730 -9.30 -16.92 -10.21
N LEU A 731 -8.86 -17.21 -11.43
CA LEU A 731 -9.59 -16.88 -12.65
C LEU A 731 -10.80 -17.82 -12.77
N ILE A 732 -11.99 -17.25 -12.91
CA ILE A 732 -13.24 -17.97 -13.13
C ILE A 732 -13.36 -18.29 -14.62
N TYR A 733 -13.27 -17.25 -15.47
CA TYR A 733 -13.26 -17.35 -16.92
C TYR A 733 -12.70 -16.07 -17.54
N GLU A 734 -12.36 -16.16 -18.82
CA GLU A 734 -11.85 -15.07 -19.65
C GLU A 734 -12.70 -14.97 -20.93
N VAL A 735 -12.84 -13.75 -21.41
CA VAL A 735 -13.47 -13.39 -22.68
C VAL A 735 -12.41 -12.69 -23.52
N ASP A 736 -12.00 -13.33 -24.61
CA ASP A 736 -10.98 -12.89 -25.57
C ASP A 736 -11.57 -12.65 -26.96
#